data_AF-A0A4Y2JQX6-F1
#
_entry.id   AF-A0A4Y2JQX6-F1
#
_cell.length_a   1.000
_cell.length_b   1.000
_cell.length_c   1.000
_cell.angle_alpha   90.00
_cell.angle_beta   90.00
_cell.angle_gamma   90.00
#
_symmetry.space_group_name_H-M   'P 1'
#
loop_
_entity.id
_entity.type
_entity.pdbx_description
1 polymer ?
#
loop_
_entity_poly.entity_id
_entity_poly.type
_entity_poly.pdbx_seq_one_letter_code
_entity_poly.pdbx_strand_id
1 'polypeptide(L)'
;GSPIFIKGCKKRVEFAESTNQENEKKSKNEYSLFHLEFLFHVFCSVDLEKNSEDDFRRFVNLFCSTKHGNLASDVYLRSTSVPFTIENNLSTETRAIDVTKFSLGNFIGLNKFYERFDSKVSVEKDKYKITQVKLLLLHDYKKLILYFLVGKNRPVKRRNATTHSWYKFELQYSSIYSIVISKADGLTLYLRMLLPPLMYSIIQNEDEDCLPFYEIDHTTSWSRTVDLYDNCPPYLKKEFSMNTVLKLDFKKEDYDFVFQLMTYCKSIQLFFAPVSVIKSSIPPVTLTFSLNSKSDEKNQKKGVEKKKKEAEEKQKKEVEEKQIKAEFEYFYALQCLLTHSFEINDQLVTRQEGDIAKSFFQEKSKENPAALSRALYQIFESITKRNVVIFMECLKYLYECFKKEEPKLVIEDFSTEKNSHLLLIKRSILTPTHMILLPPQPTLKSRALRDCEFDYSLRISIRDVNMDFIHFSTKAYGSDSMERQRKFFNDHYRGALLKGFSIGKRNYKYVGSSTSQLKGHGLWFYAQDTKGRTSDDLRKQFGSLEKIRFVPKYMARMGQTFSQSMGCIDVPQDWTNVKDPDDDIEGEVITEFLTFHEEKVKKKFLKEEQNEEDDEKNEVEVEAEEKSTEKVDRYNFSDGIGRISPELAEEVNKCEMF
;
A
#
# COMPACT_ATOMS: atom_id res chain seq x y z
N GLY A 1 41.82 -11.59 -29.36
CA GLY A 1 41.30 -10.63 -28.37
C GLY A 1 41.72 -11.10 -27.00
N SER A 2 42.27 -10.23 -26.18
CA SER A 2 42.87 -10.57 -24.89
C SER A 2 41.90 -11.33 -23.98
N PRO A 3 42.35 -12.38 -23.27
CA PRO A 3 41.52 -13.12 -22.33
C PRO A 3 41.12 -12.24 -21.13
N ILE A 4 39.85 -12.33 -20.70
CA ILE A 4 39.37 -11.73 -19.44
C ILE A 4 39.82 -12.64 -18.29
N PHE A 5 40.59 -12.11 -17.35
CA PHE A 5 41.11 -12.87 -16.21
C PHE A 5 40.25 -12.66 -14.96
N ILE A 6 39.71 -13.75 -14.40
CA ILE A 6 39.06 -13.74 -13.09
C ILE A 6 40.15 -13.98 -12.03
N LYS A 7 40.42 -12.98 -11.18
CA LYS A 7 41.54 -13.03 -10.22
C LYS A 7 41.25 -13.85 -8.95
N GLY A 8 39.98 -14.09 -8.65
CA GLY A 8 39.59 -14.86 -7.48
C GLY A 8 38.08 -15.01 -7.37
N CYS A 9 37.66 -16.09 -6.70
CA CYS A 9 36.26 -16.42 -6.46
C CYS A 9 36.12 -16.87 -5.00
N LYS A 10 35.28 -16.20 -4.21
CA LYS A 10 34.97 -16.59 -2.82
C LYS A 10 33.46 -16.82 -2.64
N LYS A 11 33.09 -17.97 -2.09
CA LYS A 11 31.70 -18.28 -1.72
C LYS A 11 31.36 -17.57 -0.41
N ARG A 12 30.17 -16.97 -0.30
CA ARG A 12 29.75 -16.26 0.93
C ARG A 12 29.24 -17.18 2.04
N VAL A 13 28.89 -18.43 1.75
CA VAL A 13 28.29 -19.34 2.73
C VAL A 13 29.36 -20.23 3.36
N GLU A 14 29.91 -19.78 4.48
CA GLU A 14 30.48 -20.68 5.49
C GLU A 14 29.32 -21.13 6.38
N PHE A 15 28.91 -22.40 6.26
CA PHE A 15 28.14 -23.01 7.35
C PHE A 15 29.12 -23.20 8.50
N ALA A 16 29.19 -22.21 9.39
CA ALA A 16 29.77 -22.46 10.69
C ALA A 16 28.82 -23.41 11.43
N GLU A 17 29.22 -24.67 11.59
CA GLU A 17 28.71 -25.50 12.68
C GLU A 17 29.18 -24.84 13.99
N SER A 18 28.50 -23.78 14.42
CA SER A 18 28.77 -23.15 15.70
C SER A 18 27.95 -23.86 16.76
N THR A 19 28.63 -24.66 17.59
CA THR A 19 28.14 -25.30 18.82
C THR A 19 27.70 -24.34 19.93
N ASN A 20 27.36 -23.07 19.62
CA ASN A 20 27.02 -22.05 20.61
C ASN A 20 25.58 -21.53 20.41
N GLN A 21 24.69 -21.96 21.30
CA GLN A 21 23.25 -21.67 21.32
C GLN A 21 22.89 -20.18 21.53
N GLU A 22 23.84 -19.31 21.86
CA GLU A 22 23.56 -17.88 22.13
C GLU A 22 23.63 -16.98 20.90
N ASN A 23 24.37 -17.34 19.85
CA ASN A 23 24.45 -16.53 18.62
C ASN A 23 23.29 -16.77 17.65
N GLU A 24 22.48 -17.81 17.84
CA GLU A 24 21.26 -18.03 17.04
C GLU A 24 20.16 -17.00 17.30
N LYS A 25 20.10 -16.39 18.49
CA LYS A 25 19.01 -15.46 18.84
C LYS A 25 19.20 -14.07 18.25
N LYS A 26 20.44 -13.64 17.98
CA LYS A 26 20.72 -12.33 17.35
C LYS A 26 20.68 -12.37 15.81
N SER A 27 20.98 -13.52 15.19
CA SER A 27 20.91 -13.63 13.71
C SER A 27 19.51 -13.92 13.18
N LYS A 28 18.59 -14.47 13.98
CA LYS A 28 17.21 -14.75 13.56
C LYS A 28 16.32 -13.50 13.38
N ASN A 29 16.71 -12.33 13.90
CA ASN A 29 15.85 -11.14 13.90
C ASN A 29 15.95 -10.24 12.66
N GLU A 30 16.95 -10.41 11.78
CA GLU A 30 17.13 -9.53 10.60
C GLU A 30 16.99 -10.24 9.25
N TYR A 31 16.90 -11.56 9.21
CA TYR A 31 16.74 -12.31 7.97
C TYR A 31 15.35 -12.94 7.92
N SER A 32 14.47 -12.41 7.05
CA SER A 32 13.22 -13.11 6.74
C SER A 32 13.54 -14.54 6.30
N LEU A 33 12.71 -15.53 6.68
CA LEU A 33 12.84 -16.95 6.30
C LEU A 33 13.23 -17.21 4.82
N PHE A 34 12.94 -16.27 3.92
CA PHE A 34 13.23 -16.35 2.49
C PHE A 34 14.66 -15.99 2.08
N HIS A 35 15.45 -15.34 2.93
CA HIS A 35 16.68 -14.70 2.49
C HIS A 35 17.90 -15.63 2.44
N LEU A 36 17.83 -16.81 3.07
CA LEU A 36 19.00 -17.66 3.31
C LEU A 36 19.04 -18.97 2.49
N GLU A 37 17.91 -19.53 2.04
CA GLU A 37 17.94 -20.90 1.49
C GLU A 37 18.15 -21.02 -0.03
N PHE A 38 17.97 -19.96 -0.83
CA PHE A 38 17.90 -20.13 -2.30
C PHE A 38 18.80 -19.22 -3.15
N LEU A 39 19.51 -18.24 -2.57
CA LEU A 39 20.39 -17.33 -3.32
C LEU A 39 21.85 -17.50 -2.91
N PHE A 40 22.61 -18.19 -3.76
CA PHE A 40 24.06 -18.31 -3.58
C PHE A 40 24.75 -17.04 -4.08
N HIS A 41 25.37 -16.30 -3.16
CA HIS A 41 26.23 -15.18 -3.50
C HIS A 41 27.68 -15.65 -3.66
N VAL A 42 28.24 -15.39 -4.84
CA VAL A 42 29.65 -15.61 -5.17
C VAL A 42 30.29 -14.26 -5.47
N PHE A 43 31.42 -13.97 -4.84
CA PHE A 43 32.20 -12.78 -5.13
C PHE A 43 33.32 -13.13 -6.09
N CYS A 44 33.34 -12.47 -7.24
CA CYS A 44 34.42 -12.53 -8.21
C CYS A 44 35.02 -11.13 -8.44
N SER A 45 36.33 -11.06 -8.63
CA SER A 45 37.02 -9.84 -9.07
C SER A 45 37.48 -10.03 -10.52
N VAL A 46 37.04 -9.12 -11.38
CA VAL A 46 37.41 -9.05 -12.79
C VAL A 46 38.13 -7.72 -12.99
N ASP A 47 39.38 -7.78 -13.44
CA ASP A 47 40.12 -6.59 -13.82
C ASP A 47 39.88 -6.32 -15.31
N LEU A 48 39.30 -5.15 -15.59
CA LEU A 48 39.25 -4.59 -16.94
C LEU A 48 40.44 -3.65 -17.10
N GLU A 49 41.07 -3.64 -18.28
CA GLU A 49 42.14 -2.68 -18.56
C GLU A 49 41.59 -1.24 -18.41
N LYS A 50 42.39 -0.36 -17.80
CA LYS A 50 41.99 1.04 -17.61
C LYS A 50 41.77 1.69 -19.00
N ASN A 51 40.66 2.39 -19.15
CA ASN A 51 40.28 3.19 -20.34
C ASN A 51 39.86 2.42 -21.61
N SER A 52 39.61 1.10 -21.55
CA SER A 52 38.99 0.40 -22.68
C SER A 52 37.48 0.28 -22.50
N GLU A 53 36.73 1.27 -22.98
CA GLU A 53 35.26 1.16 -23.14
C GLU A 53 34.91 -0.12 -23.93
N ASP A 54 35.79 -0.51 -24.84
CA ASP A 54 35.71 -1.74 -25.62
C ASP A 54 35.74 -3.03 -24.79
N ASP A 55 36.50 -3.12 -23.69
CA ASP A 55 36.52 -4.36 -22.90
C ASP A 55 35.30 -4.49 -22.00
N PHE A 56 34.76 -3.38 -21.49
CA PHE A 56 33.47 -3.40 -20.81
C PHE A 56 32.34 -3.75 -21.78
N ARG A 57 32.33 -3.15 -22.98
CA ARG A 57 31.39 -3.52 -24.04
C ARG A 57 31.51 -5.01 -24.38
N ARG A 58 32.74 -5.55 -24.53
CA ARG A 58 32.98 -6.98 -24.74
C ARG A 58 32.47 -7.83 -23.57
N PHE A 59 32.67 -7.39 -22.34
CA PHE A 59 32.19 -8.08 -21.15
C PHE A 59 30.66 -8.15 -21.11
N VAL A 60 29.99 -7.01 -21.29
CA VAL A 60 28.51 -6.94 -21.36
C VAL A 60 28.01 -7.81 -22.51
N ASN A 61 28.66 -7.73 -23.67
CA ASN A 61 28.34 -8.55 -24.83
C ASN A 61 28.48 -10.03 -24.53
N LEU A 62 29.60 -10.48 -23.96
CA LEU A 62 29.85 -11.87 -23.63
C LEU A 62 28.83 -12.37 -22.60
N PHE A 63 28.65 -11.63 -21.51
CA PHE A 63 27.79 -12.06 -20.40
C PHE A 63 26.31 -12.07 -20.79
N CYS A 64 25.81 -10.98 -21.39
CA CYS A 64 24.39 -10.85 -21.73
C CYS A 64 23.99 -11.65 -22.98
N SER A 65 24.94 -12.11 -23.81
CA SER A 65 24.65 -12.94 -24.99
C SER A 65 24.72 -14.45 -24.75
N THR A 66 25.12 -14.89 -23.54
CA THR A 66 25.14 -16.32 -23.21
C THR A 66 23.74 -16.93 -23.39
N LYS A 67 23.59 -17.79 -24.40
CA LYS A 67 22.32 -18.45 -24.73
C LYS A 67 21.93 -19.48 -23.67
N HIS A 68 20.62 -19.66 -23.52
CA HIS A 68 19.98 -20.74 -22.76
C HIS A 68 20.64 -22.09 -23.04
N GLY A 69 21.08 -22.81 -21.99
CA GLY A 69 21.56 -24.19 -22.13
C GLY A 69 22.47 -24.68 -21.03
N ASN A 70 23.50 -23.90 -20.63
CA ASN A 70 24.54 -24.45 -19.74
C ASN A 70 24.72 -23.76 -18.38
N LEU A 71 24.44 -22.45 -18.24
CA LEU A 71 24.51 -21.71 -16.96
C LEU A 71 23.62 -20.44 -16.90
N ALA A 72 23.02 -20.03 -18.03
CA ALA A 72 22.60 -18.64 -18.24
C ALA A 72 21.28 -18.21 -17.57
N SER A 73 20.43 -19.13 -17.08
CA SER A 73 19.11 -18.73 -16.56
C SER A 73 19.13 -18.10 -15.18
N ASP A 74 20.20 -18.30 -14.40
CA ASP A 74 20.12 -18.06 -12.95
C ASP A 74 21.25 -17.15 -12.42
N VAL A 75 22.05 -16.55 -13.32
CA VAL A 75 23.23 -15.77 -12.94
C VAL A 75 22.99 -14.28 -13.18
N TYR A 76 23.06 -13.53 -12.09
CA TYR A 76 23.05 -12.07 -12.06
C TYR A 76 24.44 -11.58 -11.69
N LEU A 77 25.04 -10.73 -12.52
CA LEU A 77 26.29 -10.08 -12.13
C LEU A 77 25.99 -8.70 -11.56
N ARG A 78 26.20 -8.54 -10.25
CA ARG A 78 26.04 -7.26 -9.57
C ARG A 78 27.35 -6.48 -9.60
N SER A 79 27.33 -5.25 -10.11
CA SER A 79 28.48 -4.35 -9.98
C SER A 79 28.56 -3.77 -8.58
N THR A 80 29.72 -3.86 -7.94
CA THR A 80 29.99 -3.28 -6.60
C THR A 80 30.58 -1.86 -6.65
N SER A 81 31.13 -1.47 -7.80
CA SER A 81 31.68 -0.15 -8.07
C SER A 81 31.21 0.34 -9.44
N VAL A 82 31.32 1.65 -9.69
CA VAL A 82 31.20 2.18 -11.05
C VAL A 82 32.40 1.61 -11.83
N PRO A 83 32.19 0.86 -12.93
CA PRO A 83 33.27 0.19 -13.66
C PRO A 83 34.36 1.13 -14.16
N PHE A 84 34.05 2.43 -14.22
CA PHE A 84 34.97 3.49 -14.62
C PHE A 84 34.74 4.71 -13.72
N THR A 85 35.77 5.12 -12.97
CA THR A 85 35.94 6.56 -12.73
C THR A 85 36.27 7.16 -14.09
N ILE A 86 35.24 7.51 -14.87
CA ILE A 86 35.41 8.46 -15.96
C ILE A 86 35.91 9.71 -15.27
N GLU A 87 37.17 10.07 -15.49
CA GLU A 87 37.79 11.27 -14.96
C GLU A 87 36.91 12.47 -15.34
N ASN A 88 36.05 12.91 -14.39
CA ASN A 88 35.36 14.19 -14.25
C ASN A 88 34.72 14.90 -15.47
N ASN A 89 34.65 14.30 -16.66
CA ASN A 89 34.17 14.94 -17.89
C ASN A 89 32.82 14.39 -18.39
N LEU A 90 32.03 13.76 -17.52
CA LEU A 90 30.63 13.48 -17.85
C LEU A 90 29.88 14.82 -17.88
N SER A 91 29.52 15.27 -19.08
CA SER A 91 28.73 16.50 -19.27
C SER A 91 27.46 16.46 -18.41
N THR A 92 27.24 17.53 -17.63
CA THR A 92 26.01 17.77 -16.86
C THR A 92 24.88 18.33 -17.73
N GLU A 93 25.12 18.55 -19.02
CA GLU A 93 24.13 19.12 -19.91
C GLU A 93 22.90 18.22 -20.03
N THR A 94 21.73 18.87 -20.03
CA THR A 94 20.47 18.18 -20.23
C THR A 94 20.46 17.55 -21.62
N ARG A 95 20.51 16.21 -21.66
CA ARG A 95 20.58 15.44 -22.91
C ARG A 95 19.26 14.71 -23.16
N ALA A 96 18.70 14.94 -24.35
CA ALA A 96 17.57 14.15 -24.86
C ALA A 96 18.09 12.95 -25.64
N ILE A 97 17.66 11.74 -25.25
CA ILE A 97 18.08 10.47 -25.86
C ILE A 97 16.89 9.85 -26.60
N ASP A 98 17.14 9.41 -27.83
CA ASP A 98 16.16 8.67 -28.62
C ASP A 98 15.97 7.25 -28.11
N VAL A 99 14.75 6.93 -27.68
CA VAL A 99 14.35 5.58 -27.27
C VAL A 99 13.54 4.95 -28.40
N THR A 100 13.87 3.71 -28.76
CA THR A 100 13.18 3.03 -29.87
C THR A 100 11.82 2.49 -29.48
N LYS A 101 11.71 2.00 -28.24
CA LYS A 101 10.53 1.35 -27.67
C LYS A 101 10.67 1.40 -26.14
N PHE A 102 9.55 1.57 -25.45
CA PHE A 102 9.49 1.30 -24.02
C PHE A 102 8.44 0.24 -23.72
N SER A 103 8.55 -0.41 -22.57
CA SER A 103 7.60 -1.43 -22.14
C SER A 103 7.46 -1.46 -20.63
N LEU A 104 6.30 -1.90 -20.16
CA LEU A 104 6.01 -2.08 -18.74
C LEU A 104 5.70 -3.54 -18.46
N GLY A 105 6.16 -4.01 -17.30
CA GLY A 105 5.99 -5.38 -16.86
C GLY A 105 6.59 -5.62 -15.49
N ASN A 106 6.78 -6.90 -15.16
CA ASN A 106 7.43 -7.33 -13.93
C ASN A 106 8.43 -8.46 -14.22
N PHE A 107 9.41 -8.63 -13.33
CA PHE A 107 10.27 -9.81 -13.35
C PHE A 107 9.57 -10.99 -12.66
N ILE A 108 9.66 -12.15 -13.30
CA ILE A 108 9.28 -13.45 -12.74
C ILE A 108 10.58 -14.17 -12.37
N GLY A 109 10.80 -14.39 -11.08
CA GLY A 109 12.07 -14.89 -10.60
C GLY A 109 13.20 -13.90 -10.91
N LEU A 110 14.33 -14.42 -11.38
CA LEU A 110 15.51 -13.58 -11.64
C LEU A 110 15.47 -13.02 -13.06
N ASN A 111 15.40 -13.83 -14.10
CA ASN A 111 15.77 -13.42 -15.46
C ASN A 111 14.61 -13.39 -16.48
N LYS A 112 13.36 -13.64 -16.08
CA LYS A 112 12.20 -13.63 -16.99
C LYS A 112 11.47 -12.32 -16.82
N PHE A 113 11.37 -11.52 -17.87
CA PHE A 113 10.58 -10.29 -17.89
C PHE A 113 9.26 -10.55 -18.59
N TYR A 114 8.15 -10.42 -17.86
CA TYR A 114 6.81 -10.55 -18.42
C TYR A 114 6.33 -9.19 -18.92
N GLU A 115 6.37 -9.00 -20.25
CA GLU A 115 6.03 -7.76 -20.94
C GLU A 115 4.50 -7.65 -21.08
N ARG A 116 3.88 -6.77 -20.30
CA ARG A 116 2.43 -6.54 -20.32
C ARG A 116 2.00 -5.38 -21.22
N PHE A 117 2.81 -4.33 -21.26
CA PHE A 117 2.61 -3.20 -22.16
C PHE A 117 3.84 -3.03 -23.05
N ASP A 118 3.60 -2.94 -24.34
CA ASP A 118 4.57 -2.64 -25.39
C ASP A 118 4.13 -1.37 -26.11
N SER A 119 4.97 -0.33 -26.10
CA SER A 119 4.64 0.97 -26.70
C SER A 119 4.36 0.90 -28.21
N LYS A 120 4.89 -0.10 -28.93
CA LYS A 120 4.65 -0.26 -30.37
C LYS A 120 3.40 -1.06 -30.68
N VAL A 121 3.07 -2.07 -29.87
CA VAL A 121 2.04 -3.07 -30.23
C VAL A 121 0.75 -2.88 -29.43
N SER A 122 0.84 -2.47 -28.16
CA SER A 122 -0.32 -2.54 -27.24
C SER A 122 -1.43 -1.56 -27.58
N VAL A 123 -1.07 -0.39 -28.10
CA VAL A 123 -2.01 0.67 -28.47
C VAL A 123 -2.60 0.52 -29.88
N GLU A 124 -1.95 -0.28 -30.74
CA GLU A 124 -2.39 -0.47 -32.12
C GLU A 124 -3.76 -1.15 -32.22
N LYS A 125 -4.08 -2.01 -31.24
CA LYS A 125 -5.40 -2.66 -31.09
C LYS A 125 -6.54 -1.66 -30.99
N ASP A 126 -6.28 -0.49 -30.40
CA ASP A 126 -7.28 0.53 -30.15
C ASP A 126 -7.24 1.65 -31.21
N LYS A 127 -6.58 1.42 -32.35
CA LYS A 127 -6.39 2.41 -33.43
C LYS A 127 -5.57 3.63 -32.99
N TYR A 128 -4.60 3.42 -32.09
CA TYR A 128 -3.58 4.43 -31.73
C TYR A 128 -2.18 3.91 -32.01
N LYS A 129 -1.19 4.80 -32.05
CA LYS A 129 0.22 4.46 -32.22
C LYS A 129 1.10 5.42 -31.44
N ILE A 130 2.14 4.89 -30.78
CA ILE A 130 3.20 5.72 -30.22
C ILE A 130 4.28 5.89 -31.28
N THR A 131 4.49 7.12 -31.74
CA THR A 131 5.36 7.40 -32.89
C THR A 131 6.75 7.87 -32.50
N GLN A 132 6.89 8.52 -31.34
CA GLN A 132 8.15 9.06 -30.85
C GLN A 132 8.27 8.77 -29.36
N VAL A 133 9.49 8.46 -28.91
CA VAL A 133 9.83 8.28 -27.50
C VAL A 133 11.17 8.95 -27.25
N LYS A 134 11.19 9.89 -26.31
CA LYS A 134 12.36 10.70 -25.97
C LYS A 134 12.60 10.61 -24.46
N LEU A 135 13.82 10.31 -24.07
CA LEU A 135 14.23 10.25 -22.68
C LEU A 135 15.02 11.50 -22.33
N LEU A 136 14.63 12.19 -21.27
CA LEU A 136 15.30 13.39 -20.78
C LEU A 136 15.81 13.14 -19.36
N LEU A 137 17.07 13.50 -19.13
CA LEU A 137 17.72 13.40 -17.84
C LEU A 137 17.88 14.79 -17.25
N LEU A 138 17.27 14.99 -16.08
CA LEU A 138 17.33 16.23 -15.32
C LEU A 138 18.11 15.96 -14.03
N HIS A 139 19.43 15.89 -14.15
CA HIS A 139 20.33 15.50 -13.06
C HIS A 139 20.24 16.46 -11.86
N ASP A 140 20.15 17.77 -12.11
CA ASP A 140 20.01 18.80 -11.06
C ASP A 140 18.70 18.62 -10.28
N TYR A 141 17.64 18.22 -10.97
CA TYR A 141 16.34 17.93 -10.36
C TYR A 141 16.22 16.49 -9.84
N LYS A 142 17.24 15.65 -10.05
CA LYS A 142 17.25 14.21 -9.72
C LYS A 142 16.07 13.45 -10.29
N LYS A 143 15.71 13.77 -11.55
CA LYS A 143 14.54 13.22 -12.24
C LYS A 143 14.90 12.71 -13.63
N LEU A 144 14.19 11.67 -14.03
CA LEU A 144 14.14 11.11 -15.37
C LEU A 144 12.75 11.36 -15.93
N ILE A 145 12.67 11.88 -17.15
CA ILE A 145 11.38 12.10 -17.83
C ILE A 145 11.38 11.34 -19.16
N LEU A 146 10.43 10.44 -19.33
CA LEU A 146 10.19 9.75 -20.60
C LEU A 146 9.02 10.41 -21.32
N TYR A 147 9.28 11.19 -22.36
CA TYR A 147 8.27 11.75 -23.25
C TYR A 147 7.90 10.75 -24.34
N PHE A 148 6.64 10.68 -24.69
CA PHE A 148 6.19 9.90 -25.83
C PHE A 148 4.96 10.51 -26.50
N LEU A 149 4.91 10.42 -27.83
CA LEU A 149 3.85 10.99 -28.65
C LEU A 149 2.85 9.91 -29.04
N VAL A 150 1.59 10.08 -28.63
CA VAL A 150 0.48 9.18 -28.97
C VAL A 150 -0.32 9.81 -30.10
N GLY A 151 -0.49 9.09 -31.21
CA GLY A 151 -1.26 9.53 -32.37
C GLY A 151 -2.38 8.55 -32.75
N LYS A 152 -3.46 9.06 -33.34
CA LYS A 152 -4.52 8.22 -33.93
C LYS A 152 -3.98 7.47 -35.15
N ASN A 153 -4.17 6.15 -35.21
CA ASN A 153 -3.73 5.25 -36.28
C ASN A 153 -4.67 5.32 -37.50
N ARG A 154 -4.80 6.52 -38.09
CA ARG A 154 -5.55 6.80 -39.32
C ARG A 154 -4.82 7.90 -40.10
N PRO A 155 -4.93 7.95 -41.43
CA PRO A 155 -4.35 9.06 -42.19
C PRO A 155 -5.03 10.36 -41.76
N VAL A 156 -4.25 11.27 -41.20
CA VAL A 156 -4.71 12.61 -40.81
C VAL A 156 -4.06 13.62 -41.75
N LYS A 157 -4.85 14.54 -42.31
CA LYS A 157 -4.37 15.59 -43.21
C LYS A 157 -3.42 16.59 -42.52
N ARG A 158 -3.59 16.80 -41.21
CA ARG A 158 -2.80 17.72 -40.37
C ARG A 158 -2.67 17.15 -38.95
N ARG A 159 -1.49 17.21 -38.35
CA ARG A 159 -1.28 16.79 -36.94
C ARG A 159 -1.62 17.95 -36.01
N ASN A 160 -2.79 17.88 -35.38
CA ASN A 160 -3.24 18.82 -34.36
C ASN A 160 -3.32 18.16 -32.98
N ALA A 161 -3.54 18.96 -31.93
CA ALA A 161 -3.61 18.51 -30.53
C ALA A 161 -4.66 17.41 -30.27
N THR A 162 -5.73 17.34 -31.08
CA THR A 162 -6.79 16.32 -30.96
C THR A 162 -6.46 14.98 -31.64
N THR A 163 -5.42 14.95 -32.47
CA THR A 163 -5.01 13.72 -33.20
C THR A 163 -3.69 13.16 -32.71
N HIS A 164 -2.79 14.03 -32.23
CA HIS A 164 -1.51 13.68 -31.67
C HIS A 164 -1.28 14.49 -30.39
N SER A 165 -0.97 13.79 -29.30
CA SER A 165 -0.75 14.43 -28.00
C SER A 165 0.47 13.84 -27.30
N TRP A 166 1.25 14.72 -26.70
CA TRP A 166 2.42 14.34 -25.92
C TRP A 166 2.03 13.91 -24.52
N TYR A 167 2.67 12.84 -24.08
CA TYR A 167 2.60 12.34 -22.73
C TYR A 167 4.00 12.26 -22.15
N LYS A 168 4.09 12.29 -20.83
CA LYS A 168 5.34 12.02 -20.12
C LYS A 168 5.15 11.13 -18.91
N PHE A 169 6.13 10.27 -18.66
CA PHE A 169 6.37 9.67 -17.36
C PHE A 169 7.43 10.45 -16.61
N GLU A 170 7.13 10.79 -15.36
CA GLU A 170 8.09 11.41 -14.46
C GLU A 170 8.55 10.40 -13.39
N LEU A 171 9.85 10.20 -13.29
CA LEU A 171 10.49 9.29 -12.35
C LEU A 171 11.55 10.03 -11.53
N GLN A 172 11.46 9.96 -10.20
CA GLN A 172 12.54 10.41 -9.34
C GLN A 172 13.67 9.37 -9.37
N TYR A 173 14.92 9.83 -9.32
CA TYR A 173 16.06 8.91 -9.20
C TYR A 173 15.96 8.05 -7.94
N SER A 174 15.43 8.58 -6.83
CA SER A 174 15.17 7.83 -5.60
C SER A 174 14.12 6.73 -5.77
N SER A 175 13.30 6.79 -6.81
CA SER A 175 12.31 5.76 -7.12
C SER A 175 12.91 4.59 -7.89
N ILE A 176 14.16 4.67 -8.38
CA ILE A 176 14.83 3.59 -9.10
C ILE A 176 15.83 2.93 -8.15
N TYR A 177 15.57 1.68 -7.76
CA TYR A 177 16.43 0.96 -6.82
C TYR A 177 17.44 0.04 -7.51
N SER A 178 17.16 -0.35 -8.75
CA SER A 178 18.01 -1.25 -9.51
C SER A 178 17.83 -1.07 -11.01
N ILE A 179 18.90 -1.29 -11.75
CA ILE A 179 18.91 -1.35 -13.21
C ILE A 179 19.43 -2.71 -13.61
N VAL A 180 18.70 -3.41 -14.48
CA VAL A 180 19.21 -4.59 -15.17
C VAL A 180 19.56 -4.19 -16.60
N ILE A 181 20.81 -4.39 -16.98
CA ILE A 181 21.28 -4.28 -18.36
C ILE A 181 21.17 -5.66 -18.98
N SER A 182 20.55 -5.70 -20.14
CA SER A 182 20.54 -6.88 -20.99
C SER A 182 20.82 -6.46 -22.43
N LYS A 183 21.18 -7.44 -23.27
CA LYS A 183 21.49 -7.20 -24.68
C LYS A 183 20.44 -7.83 -25.59
N ALA A 184 20.01 -7.04 -26.57
CA ALA A 184 19.25 -7.45 -27.75
C ALA A 184 20.00 -6.96 -29.01
N ASP A 185 19.31 -6.59 -30.10
CA ASP A 185 19.88 -5.92 -31.30
C ASP A 185 20.44 -4.50 -31.01
N GLY A 186 20.70 -4.15 -29.74
CA GLY A 186 21.14 -2.85 -29.21
C GLY A 186 21.27 -2.89 -27.68
N LEU A 187 21.09 -1.76 -27.01
CA LEU A 187 21.10 -1.66 -25.54
C LEU A 187 19.66 -1.74 -24.99
N THR A 188 19.43 -2.62 -24.02
CA THR A 188 18.15 -2.70 -23.30
C THR A 188 18.37 -2.50 -21.81
N LEU A 189 17.64 -1.56 -21.23
CA LEU A 189 17.63 -1.30 -19.78
C LEU A 189 16.30 -1.68 -19.18
N TYR A 190 16.33 -2.31 -18.01
CA TYR A 190 15.16 -2.53 -17.17
C TYR A 190 15.33 -1.73 -15.89
N LEU A 191 14.63 -0.61 -15.80
CA LEU A 191 14.59 0.24 -14.61
C LEU A 191 13.60 -0.37 -13.63
N ARG A 192 14.09 -0.92 -12.51
CA ARG A 192 13.26 -1.44 -11.42
C ARG A 192 12.91 -0.30 -10.47
N MET A 193 11.62 -0.03 -10.36
CA MET A 193 11.07 1.11 -9.67
C MET A 193 10.44 0.69 -8.35
N LEU A 194 10.51 1.56 -7.34
CA LEU A 194 9.83 1.39 -6.06
C LEU A 194 8.32 1.44 -6.23
N LEU A 195 7.88 2.36 -7.09
CA LEU A 195 6.50 2.66 -7.37
C LEU A 195 6.36 2.97 -8.86
N PRO A 196 5.19 2.74 -9.47
CA PRO A 196 4.97 3.06 -10.88
C PRO A 196 5.08 4.57 -11.17
N PRO A 197 5.45 4.96 -12.41
CA PRO A 197 5.59 6.36 -12.79
C PRO A 197 4.25 7.09 -12.82
N LEU A 198 4.28 8.38 -12.52
CA LEU A 198 3.14 9.26 -12.79
C LEU A 198 3.11 9.63 -14.28
N MET A 199 1.90 9.64 -14.84
CA MET A 199 1.66 10.02 -16.23
C MET A 199 1.00 11.39 -16.33
N TYR A 200 1.47 12.19 -17.28
CA TYR A 200 0.93 13.50 -17.59
C TYR A 200 0.69 13.62 -19.10
N SER A 201 -0.37 14.32 -19.48
CA SER A 201 -0.62 14.76 -20.86
C SER A 201 -0.32 16.24 -21.01
N ILE A 202 0.15 16.62 -22.18
CA ILE A 202 0.35 18.03 -22.53
C ILE A 202 -1.01 18.75 -22.58
N ILE A 203 -1.03 20.02 -22.20
CA ILE A 203 -2.20 20.89 -22.31
C ILE A 203 -2.00 21.78 -23.54
N GLN A 204 -2.88 21.64 -24.52
CA GLN A 204 -2.88 22.39 -25.78
C GLN A 204 -4.31 22.71 -26.19
N ASN A 205 -4.50 23.80 -26.92
CA ASN A 205 -5.81 24.12 -27.49
C ASN A 205 -6.09 23.17 -28.67
N GLU A 206 -7.35 22.78 -28.85
CA GLU A 206 -7.73 21.79 -29.86
C GLU A 206 -7.42 22.22 -31.30
N ASP A 207 -7.41 23.53 -31.55
CA ASP A 207 -7.13 24.17 -32.83
C ASP A 207 -5.63 24.31 -33.15
N GLU A 208 -4.75 24.07 -32.18
CA GLU A 208 -3.31 24.19 -32.35
C GLU A 208 -2.69 22.96 -33.04
N ASP A 209 -1.60 23.21 -33.77
CA ASP A 209 -0.76 22.14 -34.28
C ASP A 209 -0.11 21.37 -33.12
N CYS A 210 0.14 20.08 -33.35
CA CYS A 210 0.88 19.27 -32.40
C CYS A 210 2.29 19.85 -32.24
N LEU A 211 2.61 20.34 -31.03
CA LEU A 211 3.94 20.88 -30.73
C LEU A 211 5.05 19.85 -31.04
N PRO A 212 6.12 20.26 -31.73
CA PRO A 212 7.30 19.44 -31.92
C PRO A 212 8.09 19.32 -30.61
N PHE A 213 8.85 18.24 -30.46
CA PHE A 213 9.57 17.95 -29.20
C PHE A 213 10.53 19.07 -28.77
N TYR A 214 11.18 19.76 -29.71
CA TYR A 214 12.16 20.80 -29.39
C TYR A 214 11.53 22.10 -28.84
N GLU A 215 10.20 22.26 -28.96
CA GLU A 215 9.44 23.36 -28.34
C GLU A 215 8.91 23.00 -26.95
N ILE A 216 9.08 21.74 -26.51
CA ILE A 216 8.70 21.32 -25.16
C ILE A 216 9.80 21.73 -24.19
N ASP A 217 9.45 22.63 -23.29
CA ASP A 217 10.34 23.18 -22.27
C ASP A 217 9.70 23.19 -20.87
N HIS A 218 10.32 23.90 -19.94
CA HIS A 218 9.87 24.02 -18.56
C HIS A 218 8.60 24.88 -18.39
N THR A 219 8.23 25.67 -19.40
CA THR A 219 7.00 26.50 -19.42
C THR A 219 5.79 25.75 -19.96
N THR A 220 6.03 24.62 -20.65
CA THR A 220 4.98 23.77 -21.20
C THR A 220 4.05 23.27 -20.10
N SER A 221 2.74 23.46 -20.29
CA SER A 221 1.73 23.07 -19.31
C SER A 221 1.36 21.58 -19.43
N TRP A 222 1.27 20.92 -18.28
CA TRP A 222 0.98 19.49 -18.17
C TRP A 222 -0.20 19.25 -17.23
N SER A 223 -1.04 18.28 -17.57
CA SER A 223 -2.12 17.79 -16.71
C SER A 223 -1.87 16.35 -16.28
N ARG A 224 -2.09 16.05 -15.01
CA ARG A 224 -2.08 14.66 -14.50
C ARG A 224 -3.18 13.86 -15.21
N THR A 225 -2.85 12.68 -15.73
CA THR A 225 -3.80 11.78 -16.40
C THR A 225 -3.46 10.31 -16.17
N VAL A 226 -4.47 9.46 -16.04
CA VAL A 226 -4.29 7.99 -16.04
C VAL A 226 -4.69 7.34 -17.35
N ASP A 227 -5.16 8.15 -18.31
CA ASP A 227 -5.65 7.72 -19.60
C ASP A 227 -4.68 8.13 -20.70
N LEU A 228 -4.30 7.15 -21.52
CA LEU A 228 -3.37 7.34 -22.63
C LEU A 228 -4.03 7.97 -23.87
N TYR A 229 -5.36 7.88 -23.94
CA TYR A 229 -6.21 8.42 -25.00
C TYR A 229 -7.69 8.37 -24.56
N ASP A 230 -8.56 9.01 -25.34
CA ASP A 230 -10.00 9.01 -25.11
C ASP A 230 -10.55 7.57 -25.06
N ASN A 231 -11.41 7.29 -24.07
CA ASN A 231 -11.99 5.96 -23.85
C ASN A 231 -10.96 4.84 -23.64
N CYS A 232 -9.80 5.16 -23.05
CA CYS A 232 -8.78 4.20 -22.65
C CYS A 232 -9.39 3.02 -21.85
N PRO A 233 -9.17 1.76 -22.30
CA PRO A 233 -9.73 0.60 -21.62
C PRO A 233 -9.30 0.50 -20.16
N PRO A 234 -10.18 0.08 -19.23
CA PRO A 234 -9.84 -0.03 -17.81
C PRO A 234 -8.64 -0.93 -17.51
N TYR A 235 -8.42 -2.00 -18.30
CA TYR A 235 -7.27 -2.89 -18.12
C TYR A 235 -5.95 -2.16 -18.38
N LEU A 236 -5.92 -1.26 -19.37
CA LEU A 236 -4.72 -0.55 -19.76
C LEU A 236 -4.28 0.45 -18.68
N LYS A 237 -5.24 1.08 -17.98
CA LYS A 237 -4.94 1.94 -16.83
C LYS A 237 -4.16 1.19 -15.74
N LYS A 238 -4.52 -0.08 -15.49
CA LYS A 238 -3.83 -0.92 -14.50
C LYS A 238 -2.41 -1.27 -14.92
N GLU A 239 -2.15 -1.43 -16.22
CA GLU A 239 -0.81 -1.68 -16.73
C GLU A 239 0.17 -0.54 -16.40
N PHE A 240 -0.30 0.69 -16.30
CA PHE A 240 0.54 1.82 -15.88
C PHE A 240 0.73 1.94 -14.36
N SER A 241 -0.12 1.29 -13.56
CA SER A 241 -0.13 1.44 -12.10
C SER A 241 0.25 0.20 -11.29
N MET A 242 0.37 -0.96 -11.92
CA MET A 242 0.67 -2.23 -11.22
C MET A 242 1.98 -2.88 -11.68
N ASN A 243 2.66 -2.27 -12.66
CA ASN A 243 3.96 -2.70 -13.15
C ASN A 243 5.06 -1.83 -12.54
N THR A 244 6.11 -2.48 -12.03
CA THR A 244 7.22 -1.80 -11.35
C THR A 244 8.51 -1.80 -12.15
N VAL A 245 8.50 -2.33 -13.38
CA VAL A 245 9.67 -2.36 -14.26
C VAL A 245 9.38 -1.62 -15.55
N LEU A 246 10.18 -0.58 -15.81
CA LEU A 246 10.20 0.15 -17.08
C LEU A 246 11.37 -0.35 -17.94
N LYS A 247 11.05 -1.04 -19.02
CA LYS A 247 12.01 -1.48 -20.03
C LYS A 247 12.19 -0.39 -21.08
N LEU A 248 13.43 -0.07 -21.42
CA LEU A 248 13.81 0.90 -22.45
C LEU A 248 14.75 0.23 -23.46
N ASP A 249 14.37 0.25 -24.73
CA ASP A 249 15.17 -0.30 -25.84
C ASP A 249 15.78 0.83 -26.67
N PHE A 250 17.10 0.79 -26.87
CA PHE A 250 17.87 1.80 -27.60
C PHE A 250 18.46 1.22 -28.89
N LYS A 251 18.50 2.04 -29.96
CA LYS A 251 19.04 1.63 -31.28
C LYS A 251 20.56 1.55 -31.28
N LYS A 252 21.21 2.47 -30.58
CA LYS A 252 22.66 2.55 -30.43
C LYS A 252 23.00 2.26 -28.97
N GLU A 253 24.10 1.55 -28.77
CA GLU A 253 24.66 1.36 -27.43
C GLU A 253 25.25 2.69 -26.96
N ASP A 254 24.71 3.23 -25.86
CA ASP A 254 25.18 4.45 -25.20
C ASP A 254 25.34 4.14 -23.72
N TYR A 255 26.52 3.65 -23.35
CA TYR A 255 26.82 3.28 -21.96
C TYR A 255 27.16 4.49 -21.10
N ASP A 256 27.61 5.61 -21.69
CA ASP A 256 27.84 6.87 -20.99
C ASP A 256 26.58 7.32 -20.24
N PHE A 257 25.42 7.23 -20.90
CA PHE A 257 24.12 7.46 -20.26
C PHE A 257 23.90 6.58 -19.02
N VAL A 258 24.20 5.28 -19.09
CA VAL A 258 24.04 4.35 -17.97
C VAL A 258 24.95 4.77 -16.81
N PHE A 259 26.19 5.16 -17.11
CA PHE A 259 27.15 5.64 -16.12
C PHE A 259 26.69 6.95 -15.49
N GLN A 260 26.19 7.92 -16.27
CA GLN A 260 25.58 9.15 -15.73
C GLN A 260 24.45 8.81 -14.75
N LEU A 261 23.53 7.94 -15.14
CA LEU A 261 22.43 7.56 -14.28
C LEU A 261 22.93 6.95 -12.96
N MET A 262 23.97 6.10 -12.98
CA MET A 262 24.58 5.56 -11.76
C MET A 262 25.25 6.61 -10.89
N THR A 263 26.00 7.55 -11.48
CA THR A 263 26.69 8.60 -10.74
C THR A 263 25.72 9.50 -9.98
N TYR A 264 24.58 9.84 -10.59
CA TYR A 264 23.59 10.72 -9.98
C TYR A 264 22.52 10.00 -9.15
N CYS A 265 22.25 8.71 -9.41
CA CYS A 265 21.36 7.90 -8.59
C CYS A 265 22.13 7.27 -7.42
N LYS A 266 22.05 7.91 -6.24
CA LYS A 266 22.62 7.33 -5.01
C LYS A 266 22.02 5.95 -4.74
N SER A 267 22.89 4.97 -4.46
CA SER A 267 22.52 3.62 -4.00
C SER A 267 21.79 2.71 -5.00
N ILE A 268 21.85 3.01 -6.30
CA ILE A 268 21.27 2.15 -7.35
C ILE A 268 22.10 0.87 -7.54
N GLN A 269 21.42 -0.28 -7.64
CA GLN A 269 22.10 -1.55 -7.90
C GLN A 269 22.12 -1.87 -9.40
N LEU A 270 23.31 -1.98 -9.98
CA LEU A 270 23.47 -2.38 -11.38
C LEU A 270 23.65 -3.90 -11.50
N PHE A 271 22.82 -4.52 -12.33
CA PHE A 271 22.92 -5.92 -12.67
C PHE A 271 23.10 -6.10 -14.18
N PHE A 272 23.94 -7.03 -14.55
CA PHE A 272 24.02 -7.57 -15.90
C PHE A 272 23.37 -8.95 -15.89
N ALA A 273 22.42 -9.18 -16.79
CA ALA A 273 21.75 -10.47 -16.90
C ALA A 273 21.23 -10.72 -18.31
N PRO A 274 21.31 -11.95 -18.83
CA PRO A 274 20.52 -12.36 -19.99
C PRO A 274 19.04 -12.39 -19.58
N VAL A 275 18.22 -11.50 -20.15
CA VAL A 275 16.79 -11.41 -19.81
C VAL A 275 15.96 -12.01 -20.92
N SER A 276 15.14 -13.00 -20.56
CA SER A 276 14.16 -13.59 -21.47
C SER A 276 12.85 -12.81 -21.38
N VAL A 277 12.38 -12.30 -22.53
CA VAL A 277 11.14 -11.53 -22.62
C VAL A 277 9.98 -12.45 -22.96
N ILE A 278 9.00 -12.51 -22.08
CA ILE A 278 7.74 -13.24 -22.28
C ILE A 278 6.68 -12.21 -22.67
N LYS A 279 6.12 -12.35 -23.87
CA LYS A 279 5.08 -11.43 -24.35
C LYS A 279 3.72 -11.85 -23.81
N SER A 280 2.96 -10.89 -23.29
CA SER A 280 1.56 -11.07 -22.93
C SER A 280 0.74 -11.45 -24.17
N SER A 281 0.50 -12.76 -24.34
CA SER A 281 -0.46 -13.32 -25.30
C SER A 281 -1.73 -13.82 -24.60
N ILE A 282 -1.75 -13.76 -23.27
CA ILE A 282 -2.76 -14.40 -22.42
C ILE A 282 -3.47 -13.28 -21.66
N PRO A 283 -4.80 -13.14 -21.73
CA PRO A 283 -5.52 -12.22 -20.86
C PRO A 283 -5.17 -12.58 -19.40
N PRO A 284 -5.05 -11.60 -18.49
CA PRO A 284 -4.73 -11.88 -17.09
C PRO A 284 -5.66 -12.99 -16.58
N VAL A 285 -5.10 -14.06 -16.02
CA VAL A 285 -5.92 -15.10 -15.39
C VAL A 285 -6.72 -14.38 -14.33
N THR A 286 -8.02 -14.29 -14.56
CA THR A 286 -8.92 -13.75 -13.55
C THR A 286 -9.10 -14.87 -12.57
N LEU A 287 -8.30 -14.84 -11.50
CA LEU A 287 -8.52 -15.67 -10.33
C LEU A 287 -9.80 -15.17 -9.63
N THR A 288 -10.97 -15.41 -10.23
CA THR A 288 -12.25 -15.19 -9.57
C THR A 288 -12.45 -16.31 -8.56
N PHE A 289 -12.10 -16.03 -7.30
CA PHE A 289 -12.55 -16.85 -6.18
C PHE A 289 -13.93 -16.34 -5.77
N SER A 290 -14.97 -17.02 -6.24
CA SER A 290 -16.33 -16.78 -5.73
C SER A 290 -16.40 -17.34 -4.31
N LEU A 291 -16.63 -16.48 -3.32
CA LEU A 291 -17.13 -16.91 -2.01
C LEU A 291 -18.45 -17.66 -2.26
N ASN A 292 -18.52 -18.93 -1.86
CA ASN A 292 -19.63 -19.86 -2.14
C ASN A 292 -21.00 -19.16 -2.14
N SER A 293 -21.71 -19.21 -3.27
CA SER A 293 -23.04 -18.60 -3.49
C SER A 293 -24.21 -19.44 -2.95
N LYS A 294 -23.97 -20.35 -2.00
CA LYS A 294 -25.00 -21.27 -1.49
C LYS A 294 -25.39 -20.95 -0.06
N SER A 295 -26.16 -19.89 0.16
CA SER A 295 -26.86 -19.67 1.44
C SER A 295 -28.23 -19.00 1.35
N ASP A 296 -28.72 -18.61 0.16
CA ASP A 296 -29.96 -17.81 0.07
C ASP A 296 -31.24 -18.62 -0.24
N GLU A 297 -31.16 -19.94 -0.36
CA GLU A 297 -32.33 -20.80 -0.54
C GLU A 297 -32.38 -21.92 0.48
N LYS A 298 -32.84 -21.61 1.70
CA LYS A 298 -33.61 -22.48 2.61
C LYS A 298 -33.67 -21.85 3.99
N ASN A 299 -34.64 -20.95 4.20
CA ASN A 299 -35.16 -20.70 5.55
C ASN A 299 -36.62 -20.20 5.46
N GLN A 300 -37.51 -21.11 5.05
CA GLN A 300 -38.90 -21.06 5.48
C GLN A 300 -39.32 -22.44 5.96
N LYS A 301 -39.88 -22.45 7.19
CA LYS A 301 -40.53 -23.55 7.92
C LYS A 301 -39.59 -24.49 8.68
N LYS A 302 -39.56 -24.34 10.01
CA LYS A 302 -40.40 -25.16 10.91
C LYS A 302 -40.33 -24.64 12.34
N GLY A 303 -41.50 -24.55 12.95
CA GLY A 303 -41.67 -24.25 14.36
C GLY A 303 -41.53 -25.48 15.25
N VAL A 304 -41.11 -25.17 16.48
CA VAL A 304 -41.32 -25.84 17.77
C VAL A 304 -40.64 -27.20 18.01
N GLU A 305 -39.50 -27.14 18.70
CA GLU A 305 -39.21 -27.95 19.89
C GLU A 305 -38.09 -27.24 20.67
N LYS A 306 -38.44 -26.62 21.79
CA LYS A 306 -37.58 -25.66 22.51
C LYS A 306 -36.79 -26.31 23.65
N LYS A 307 -35.56 -25.80 23.81
CA LYS A 307 -34.60 -25.94 24.94
C LYS A 307 -33.44 -26.96 24.85
N LYS A 308 -33.45 -27.97 23.96
CA LYS A 308 -32.21 -28.73 23.61
C LYS A 308 -31.65 -28.35 22.22
N LYS A 309 -32.54 -28.03 21.27
CA LYS A 309 -32.16 -27.55 19.93
C LYS A 309 -31.48 -26.17 19.94
N GLU A 310 -31.79 -25.29 20.90
CA GLU A 310 -31.22 -23.93 20.94
C GLU A 310 -29.71 -23.90 21.27
N ALA A 311 -29.18 -24.86 22.05
CA ALA A 311 -27.75 -24.93 22.35
C ALA A 311 -26.94 -25.52 21.18
N GLU A 312 -27.45 -26.58 20.56
CA GLU A 312 -26.86 -27.18 19.35
C GLU A 312 -26.97 -26.26 18.13
N GLU A 313 -28.06 -25.49 18.01
CA GLU A 313 -28.26 -24.51 16.94
C GLU A 313 -27.39 -23.26 17.16
N LYS A 314 -27.15 -22.84 18.41
CA LYS A 314 -26.17 -21.79 18.73
C LYS A 314 -24.74 -22.24 18.43
N GLN A 315 -24.35 -23.44 18.83
CA GLN A 315 -23.02 -23.99 18.49
C GLN A 315 -22.82 -24.14 16.98
N LYS A 316 -23.84 -24.61 16.25
CA LYS A 316 -23.78 -24.70 14.79
C LYS A 316 -23.65 -23.31 14.13
N LYS A 317 -24.41 -22.32 14.58
CA LYS A 317 -24.30 -20.93 14.10
C LYS A 317 -22.93 -20.33 14.40
N GLU A 318 -22.39 -20.55 15.59
CA GLU A 318 -21.07 -20.03 15.97
C GLU A 318 -19.93 -20.66 15.15
N VAL A 319 -19.99 -21.96 14.86
CA VAL A 319 -19.04 -22.66 13.99
C VAL A 319 -19.15 -22.16 12.54
N GLU A 320 -20.38 -21.97 12.05
CA GLU A 320 -20.64 -21.43 10.71
C GLU A 320 -20.13 -19.98 10.58
N GLU A 321 -20.35 -19.12 11.58
CA GLU A 321 -19.83 -17.75 11.61
C GLU A 321 -18.30 -17.72 11.65
N LYS A 322 -17.67 -18.58 12.45
CA LYS A 322 -16.20 -18.72 12.49
C LYS A 322 -15.64 -19.15 11.13
N GLN A 323 -16.31 -20.09 10.46
CA GLN A 323 -15.93 -20.53 9.12
C GLN A 323 -16.10 -19.41 8.09
N ILE A 324 -17.24 -18.71 8.06
CA ILE A 324 -17.49 -17.57 7.15
C ILE A 324 -16.44 -16.47 7.36
N LYS A 325 -16.10 -16.16 8.61
CA LYS A 325 -15.07 -15.19 8.94
C LYS A 325 -13.70 -15.62 8.42
N ALA A 326 -13.31 -16.86 8.67
CA ALA A 326 -12.04 -17.39 8.18
C ALA A 326 -11.97 -17.45 6.64
N GLU A 327 -13.09 -17.75 5.98
CA GLU A 327 -13.20 -17.70 4.53
C GLU A 327 -13.01 -16.29 3.97
N PHE A 328 -13.59 -15.29 4.63
CA PHE A 328 -13.37 -13.90 4.28
C PHE A 328 -11.91 -13.47 4.48
N GLU A 329 -11.26 -13.93 5.55
CA GLU A 329 -9.87 -13.54 5.85
C GLU A 329 -8.87 -14.02 4.80
N TYR A 330 -8.91 -15.31 4.40
CA TYR A 330 -7.97 -15.76 3.35
C TYR A 330 -8.30 -15.11 2.01
N PHE A 331 -9.58 -14.88 1.70
CA PHE A 331 -9.99 -14.16 0.50
C PHE A 331 -9.40 -12.75 0.50
N TYR A 332 -9.53 -12.03 1.61
CA TYR A 332 -8.97 -10.70 1.77
C TYR A 332 -7.44 -10.71 1.63
N ALA A 333 -6.75 -11.65 2.29
CA ALA A 333 -5.30 -11.81 2.20
C ALA A 333 -4.82 -12.06 0.76
N LEU A 334 -5.55 -12.87 0.01
CA LEU A 334 -5.27 -13.11 -1.41
C LEU A 334 -5.50 -11.85 -2.26
N GLN A 335 -6.57 -11.09 -1.98
CA GLN A 335 -6.80 -9.82 -2.66
C GLN A 335 -5.72 -8.77 -2.33
N CYS A 336 -5.11 -8.78 -1.14
CA CYS A 336 -3.95 -7.94 -0.86
C CYS A 336 -2.80 -8.19 -1.85
N LEU A 337 -2.50 -9.45 -2.15
CA LEU A 337 -1.47 -9.80 -3.14
C LEU A 337 -1.87 -9.38 -4.55
N LEU A 338 -3.09 -9.72 -4.98
CA LEU A 338 -3.55 -9.52 -6.35
C LEU A 338 -3.79 -8.05 -6.72
N THR A 339 -4.09 -7.21 -5.72
CA THR A 339 -4.28 -5.76 -5.94
C THR A 339 -3.00 -4.96 -5.81
N HIS A 340 -1.92 -5.53 -5.26
CA HIS A 340 -0.65 -4.82 -5.06
C HIS A 340 0.23 -4.78 -6.31
N SER A 341 0.38 -5.90 -7.01
CA SER A 341 1.15 -5.98 -8.26
C SER A 341 0.67 -7.15 -9.13
N PHE A 342 1.05 -7.13 -10.42
CA PHE A 342 0.76 -8.27 -11.30
C PHE A 342 1.69 -9.47 -11.09
N GLU A 343 2.71 -9.35 -10.25
CA GLU A 343 3.78 -10.35 -10.11
C GLU A 343 3.27 -11.77 -9.85
N ILE A 344 2.32 -11.94 -8.92
CA ILE A 344 1.74 -13.27 -8.63
C ILE A 344 0.96 -13.83 -9.83
N ASN A 345 0.19 -12.98 -10.52
CA ASN A 345 -0.56 -13.41 -11.70
C ASN A 345 0.39 -13.81 -12.83
N ASP A 346 1.44 -12.99 -13.05
CA ASP A 346 2.49 -13.22 -14.05
C ASP A 346 3.19 -14.56 -13.81
N GLN A 347 3.51 -14.88 -12.55
CA GLN A 347 4.08 -16.17 -12.16
C GLN A 347 3.14 -17.34 -12.48
N LEU A 348 1.88 -17.26 -12.06
CA LEU A 348 0.90 -18.35 -12.25
C LEU A 348 0.64 -18.63 -13.72
N VAL A 349 0.54 -17.58 -14.55
CA VAL A 349 0.35 -17.71 -16.00
C VAL A 349 1.59 -18.33 -16.64
N THR A 350 2.77 -17.78 -16.33
CA THR A 350 4.02 -18.20 -16.97
C THR A 350 4.42 -19.63 -16.62
N ARG A 351 4.15 -20.06 -15.39
CA ARG A 351 4.45 -21.41 -14.91
C ARG A 351 3.32 -22.41 -15.16
N GLN A 352 2.19 -21.96 -15.72
CA GLN A 352 0.98 -22.76 -15.92
C GLN A 352 0.45 -23.38 -14.61
N GLU A 353 0.57 -22.63 -13.52
CA GLU A 353 0.24 -23.08 -12.16
C GLU A 353 -1.17 -22.63 -11.71
N GLY A 354 -1.96 -22.00 -12.59
CA GLY A 354 -3.28 -21.45 -12.26
C GLY A 354 -4.28 -22.49 -11.71
N ASP A 355 -4.40 -23.65 -12.36
CA ASP A 355 -5.30 -24.72 -11.92
C ASP A 355 -4.83 -25.40 -10.63
N ILE A 356 -3.50 -25.52 -10.47
CA ILE A 356 -2.87 -26.03 -9.25
C ILE A 356 -3.17 -25.09 -8.08
N ALA A 357 -3.01 -23.78 -8.28
CA ALA A 357 -3.33 -22.78 -7.27
C ALA A 357 -4.81 -22.84 -6.88
N LYS A 358 -5.71 -22.91 -7.86
CA LYS A 358 -7.15 -23.01 -7.62
C LYS A 358 -7.50 -24.25 -6.79
N SER A 359 -6.96 -25.41 -7.16
CA SER A 359 -7.18 -26.67 -6.44
C SER A 359 -6.61 -26.60 -5.01
N PHE A 360 -5.41 -26.04 -4.85
CA PHE A 360 -4.78 -25.83 -3.55
C PHE A 360 -5.63 -24.95 -2.63
N PHE A 361 -6.12 -23.81 -3.12
CA PHE A 361 -6.99 -22.94 -2.32
C PHE A 361 -8.30 -23.63 -1.92
N GLN A 362 -8.92 -24.41 -2.82
CA GLN A 362 -10.17 -25.12 -2.52
C GLN A 362 -10.00 -26.22 -1.47
N GLU A 363 -8.88 -26.94 -1.50
CA GLU A 363 -8.55 -27.96 -0.53
C GLU A 363 -8.16 -27.34 0.82
N LYS A 364 -7.20 -26.41 0.81
CA LYS A 364 -6.58 -25.86 2.03
C LYS A 364 -7.48 -24.87 2.78
N SER A 365 -8.41 -24.21 2.09
CA SER A 365 -9.41 -23.37 2.76
C SER A 365 -10.40 -24.16 3.62
N LYS A 366 -10.66 -25.43 3.29
CA LYS A 366 -11.50 -26.33 4.10
C LYS A 366 -10.73 -26.96 5.25
N GLU A 367 -9.43 -27.16 5.08
CA GLU A 367 -8.57 -27.77 6.08
C GLU A 367 -8.17 -26.78 7.19
N ASN A 368 -7.52 -25.66 6.83
CA ASN A 368 -7.14 -24.63 7.79
C ASN A 368 -7.06 -23.24 7.11
N PRO A 369 -8.18 -22.49 7.05
CA PRO A 369 -8.22 -21.18 6.42
C PRO A 369 -7.36 -20.13 7.14
N ALA A 370 -7.14 -20.27 8.45
CA ALA A 370 -6.31 -19.35 9.23
C ALA A 370 -4.84 -19.46 8.83
N ALA A 371 -4.28 -20.69 8.76
CA ALA A 371 -2.93 -20.94 8.28
C ALA A 371 -2.72 -20.43 6.85
N LEU A 372 -3.72 -20.61 5.99
CA LEU A 372 -3.70 -20.11 4.62
C LEU A 372 -3.64 -18.58 4.56
N SER A 373 -4.48 -17.88 5.32
CA SER A 373 -4.46 -16.40 5.38
C SER A 373 -3.10 -15.88 5.87
N ARG A 374 -2.53 -16.55 6.88
CA ARG A 374 -1.22 -16.22 7.46
C ARG A 374 -0.08 -16.39 6.45
N ALA A 375 -0.09 -17.49 5.69
CA ALA A 375 0.86 -17.71 4.61
C ALA A 375 0.80 -16.60 3.55
N LEU A 376 -0.41 -16.20 3.15
CA LEU A 376 -0.60 -15.14 2.15
C LEU A 376 -0.11 -13.77 2.65
N TYR A 377 -0.37 -13.41 3.91
CA TYR A 377 0.17 -12.17 4.49
C TYR A 377 1.70 -12.19 4.60
N GLN A 378 2.31 -13.32 4.94
CA GLN A 378 3.76 -13.45 4.98
C GLN A 378 4.41 -13.33 3.60
N ILE A 379 3.74 -13.86 2.55
CA ILE A 379 4.16 -13.67 1.17
C ILE A 379 4.05 -12.19 0.77
N PHE A 380 2.95 -11.54 1.13
CA PHE A 380 2.75 -10.11 0.87
C PHE A 380 3.89 -9.28 1.47
N GLU A 381 4.21 -9.52 2.74
CA GLU A 381 5.31 -8.85 3.42
C GLU A 381 6.65 -9.09 2.70
N SER A 382 6.92 -10.32 2.27
CA SER A 382 8.16 -10.68 1.57
C SER A 382 8.29 -9.97 0.22
N ILE A 383 7.20 -9.84 -0.54
CA ILE A 383 7.16 -9.09 -1.81
C ILE A 383 7.37 -7.59 -1.54
N THR A 384 6.72 -7.02 -0.52
CA THR A 384 6.93 -5.61 -0.16
C THR A 384 8.36 -5.31 0.29
N LYS A 385 9.03 -6.28 0.92
CA LYS A 385 10.46 -6.25 1.26
C LYS A 385 11.38 -6.52 0.06
N ARG A 386 10.81 -6.78 -1.13
CA ARG A 386 11.50 -7.01 -2.42
C ARG A 386 12.35 -8.28 -2.42
N ASN A 387 11.93 -9.27 -1.65
CA ASN A 387 12.50 -10.61 -1.74
C ASN A 387 12.04 -11.27 -3.03
N VAL A 388 12.86 -12.18 -3.55
CA VAL A 388 12.48 -13.02 -4.68
C VAL A 388 11.57 -14.12 -4.15
N VAL A 389 10.33 -14.16 -4.64
CA VAL A 389 9.31 -15.13 -4.18
C VAL A 389 8.89 -16.00 -5.35
N ILE A 390 8.94 -17.33 -5.17
CA ILE A 390 8.29 -18.30 -6.05
C ILE A 390 6.96 -18.69 -5.42
N PHE A 391 5.88 -18.10 -5.91
CA PHE A 391 4.59 -18.04 -5.19
C PHE A 391 4.09 -19.39 -4.68
N MET A 392 3.93 -20.39 -5.56
CA MET A 392 3.34 -21.67 -5.18
C MET A 392 4.23 -22.52 -4.27
N GLU A 393 5.56 -22.42 -4.44
CA GLU A 393 6.52 -23.13 -3.59
C GLU A 393 6.50 -22.54 -2.17
N CYS A 394 6.58 -21.20 -2.06
CA CYS A 394 6.49 -20.49 -0.79
C CYS A 394 5.14 -20.71 -0.09
N LEU A 395 4.03 -20.68 -0.85
CA LEU A 395 2.69 -20.87 -0.30
C LEU A 395 2.50 -22.26 0.31
N LYS A 396 2.94 -23.32 -0.39
CA LYS A 396 2.90 -24.70 0.12
C LYS A 396 3.73 -24.85 1.38
N TYR A 397 4.97 -24.34 1.36
CA TYR A 397 5.88 -24.41 2.50
C TYR A 397 5.32 -23.69 3.73
N LEU A 398 4.93 -22.41 3.58
CA LEU A 398 4.40 -21.61 4.68
C LEU A 398 3.10 -22.19 5.25
N TYR A 399 2.22 -22.71 4.40
CA TYR A 399 0.99 -23.35 4.86
C TYR A 399 1.29 -24.53 5.79
N GLU A 400 2.22 -25.42 5.41
CA GLU A 400 2.61 -26.55 6.25
C GLU A 400 3.30 -26.12 7.56
N CYS A 401 4.08 -25.03 7.53
CA CYS A 401 4.63 -24.43 8.76
C CYS A 401 3.52 -23.93 9.68
N PHE A 402 2.62 -23.08 9.18
CA PHE A 402 1.56 -22.47 9.98
C PHE A 402 0.44 -23.42 10.37
N LYS A 403 0.31 -24.56 9.69
CA LYS A 403 -0.59 -25.64 10.08
C LYS A 403 -0.11 -26.37 11.34
N LYS A 404 1.21 -26.48 11.53
CA LYS A 404 1.84 -27.16 12.68
C LYS A 404 1.96 -26.26 13.90
N GLU A 405 2.06 -24.95 13.68
CA GLU A 405 1.97 -23.97 14.75
C GLU A 405 0.53 -23.83 15.24
N GLU A 406 0.32 -23.66 16.55
CA GLU A 406 -0.93 -23.07 17.01
C GLU A 406 -1.11 -21.71 16.31
N PRO A 407 -2.34 -21.35 15.91
CA PRO A 407 -2.60 -20.12 15.18
C PRO A 407 -2.30 -18.91 16.06
N LYS A 408 -1.03 -18.49 16.09
CA LYS A 408 -0.65 -17.15 16.49
C LYS A 408 -1.16 -16.26 15.37
N LEU A 409 -2.32 -15.65 15.57
CA LEU A 409 -2.78 -14.55 14.71
C LEU A 409 -1.59 -13.61 14.54
N VAL A 410 -1.20 -13.34 13.30
CA VAL A 410 -0.04 -12.50 13.03
C VAL A 410 -0.27 -11.16 13.68
N ILE A 411 0.77 -10.75 14.40
CA ILE A 411 0.88 -9.67 15.36
C ILE A 411 0.48 -10.16 16.76
N GLU A 412 1.52 -10.35 17.57
CA GLU A 412 1.55 -10.69 19.00
C GLU A 412 0.24 -10.47 19.75
N ASP A 413 -0.16 -11.46 20.57
CA ASP A 413 -1.31 -11.45 21.48
C ASP A 413 -1.81 -10.06 21.90
N PHE A 414 -2.68 -9.46 21.08
CA PHE A 414 -3.47 -8.29 21.48
C PHE A 414 -4.57 -8.68 22.50
N SER A 415 -4.71 -9.98 22.78
CA SER A 415 -5.56 -10.54 23.83
C SER A 415 -4.90 -10.60 25.21
N THR A 416 -3.66 -10.14 25.37
CA THR A 416 -3.13 -9.85 26.71
C THR A 416 -3.82 -8.62 27.30
N GLU A 417 -4.09 -8.59 28.60
CA GLU A 417 -4.74 -7.44 29.28
C GLU A 417 -4.04 -6.10 28.98
N LYS A 418 -2.72 -6.13 28.70
CA LYS A 418 -1.90 -4.97 28.29
C LYS A 418 -2.29 -4.33 26.95
N ASN A 419 -3.00 -5.03 26.07
CA ASN A 419 -3.29 -4.61 24.69
C ASN A 419 -4.79 -4.45 24.39
N SER A 420 -5.65 -4.41 25.42
CA SER A 420 -7.11 -4.33 25.31
C SER A 420 -7.64 -3.14 24.48
N HIS A 421 -6.82 -2.13 24.23
CA HIS A 421 -7.14 -0.90 23.53
C HIS A 421 -6.78 -0.92 22.02
N LEU A 422 -6.18 -2.00 21.50
CA LEU A 422 -5.80 -2.15 20.10
C LEU A 422 -6.74 -3.08 19.32
N LEU A 423 -7.03 -2.71 18.08
CA LEU A 423 -7.86 -3.46 17.14
C LEU A 423 -7.10 -3.67 15.83
N LEU A 424 -7.14 -4.89 15.29
CA LEU A 424 -6.64 -5.16 13.93
C LEU A 424 -7.69 -4.75 12.90
N ILE A 425 -7.40 -3.66 12.21
CA ILE A 425 -8.31 -3.07 11.22
C ILE A 425 -7.75 -3.25 9.82
N LYS A 426 -8.60 -3.74 8.92
CA LYS A 426 -8.29 -3.86 7.49
C LYS A 426 -8.06 -2.48 6.88
N ARG A 427 -7.03 -2.36 6.04
CA ARG A 427 -6.66 -1.09 5.42
C ARG A 427 -6.61 -1.22 3.90
N SER A 428 -6.98 -0.15 3.20
CA SER A 428 -6.78 -0.05 1.76
C SER A 428 -6.28 1.32 1.34
N ILE A 429 -5.69 1.38 0.15
CA ILE A 429 -5.29 2.61 -0.53
C ILE A 429 -6.13 2.74 -1.79
N LEU A 430 -6.86 3.84 -1.90
CA LEU A 430 -7.58 4.18 -3.12
C LEU A 430 -6.68 5.03 -4.02
N THR A 431 -6.37 4.52 -5.20
CA THR A 431 -5.62 5.22 -6.26
C THR A 431 -6.57 5.55 -7.43
N PRO A 432 -6.18 6.41 -8.40
CA PRO A 432 -7.08 6.77 -9.49
C PRO A 432 -7.33 5.60 -10.47
N THR A 433 -6.54 4.53 -10.42
CA THR A 433 -6.69 3.35 -11.31
C THR A 433 -7.34 2.15 -10.62
N HIS A 434 -7.07 1.93 -9.33
CA HIS A 434 -7.61 0.81 -8.56
C HIS A 434 -7.47 1.00 -7.03
N MET A 435 -8.14 0.13 -6.27
CA MET A 435 -7.96 0.03 -4.83
C MET A 435 -6.95 -1.07 -4.49
N ILE A 436 -5.95 -0.74 -3.68
CA ILE A 436 -4.91 -1.64 -3.19
C ILE A 436 -5.30 -2.07 -1.77
N LEU A 437 -5.48 -3.36 -1.54
CA LEU A 437 -5.77 -3.89 -0.20
C LEU A 437 -4.46 -4.16 0.54
N LEU A 438 -4.45 -3.81 1.83
CA LEU A 438 -3.32 -4.02 2.72
C LEU A 438 -3.71 -4.97 3.85
N PRO A 439 -2.74 -5.75 4.39
CA PRO A 439 -2.94 -6.55 5.58
C PRO A 439 -3.53 -5.72 6.75
N PRO A 440 -4.31 -6.34 7.65
CA PRO A 440 -4.80 -5.69 8.86
C PRO A 440 -3.67 -5.04 9.67
N GLN A 441 -3.91 -3.83 10.17
CA GLN A 441 -2.94 -3.06 10.97
C GLN A 441 -3.51 -2.75 12.36
N PRO A 442 -2.65 -2.72 13.40
CA PRO A 442 -3.08 -2.33 14.74
C PRO A 442 -3.53 -0.86 14.75
N THR A 443 -4.71 -0.63 15.31
CA THR A 443 -5.33 0.69 15.43
C THR A 443 -5.93 0.83 16.81
N LEU A 444 -5.68 1.96 17.49
CA LEU A 444 -6.28 2.26 18.79
C LEU A 444 -7.80 2.36 18.68
N LYS A 445 -8.51 1.88 19.72
CA LYS A 445 -9.95 2.07 19.89
C LYS A 445 -10.28 3.56 19.89
N SER A 446 -11.42 3.87 19.27
CA SER A 446 -12.04 5.19 19.30
C SER A 446 -13.51 5.01 19.65
N ARG A 447 -14.20 6.09 20.05
CA ARG A 447 -15.65 6.03 20.33
C ARG A 447 -16.44 5.46 19.16
N ALA A 448 -16.09 5.85 17.93
CA ALA A 448 -16.73 5.35 16.71
C ALA A 448 -16.58 3.83 16.51
N LEU A 449 -15.58 3.20 17.13
CA LEU A 449 -15.28 1.77 16.99
C LEU A 449 -15.68 0.94 18.21
N ARG A 450 -16.09 1.55 19.34
CA ARG A 450 -16.38 0.84 20.59
C ARG A 450 -17.55 -0.14 20.47
N ASP A 451 -18.64 0.31 19.86
CA ASP A 451 -19.87 -0.47 19.79
C ASP A 451 -19.97 -1.29 18.50
N CYS A 452 -19.09 -1.10 17.51
CA CYS A 452 -19.16 -1.78 16.22
C CYS A 452 -18.41 -3.13 16.21
N GLU A 453 -18.76 -4.02 15.28
CA GLU A 453 -17.94 -5.20 14.99
C GLU A 453 -16.75 -4.78 14.12
N PHE A 454 -15.63 -4.46 14.76
CA PHE A 454 -14.46 -3.87 14.12
C PHE A 454 -13.91 -4.66 12.91
N ASP A 455 -14.18 -5.96 12.82
CA ASP A 455 -13.81 -6.79 11.66
C ASP A 455 -14.48 -6.35 10.34
N TYR A 456 -15.64 -5.70 10.44
CA TYR A 456 -16.40 -5.11 9.34
C TYR A 456 -16.00 -3.66 9.04
N SER A 457 -15.02 -3.12 9.76
CA SER A 457 -14.44 -1.81 9.49
C SER A 457 -13.32 -1.90 8.45
N LEU A 458 -13.23 -0.88 7.60
CA LEU A 458 -12.18 -0.71 6.61
C LEU A 458 -11.67 0.74 6.66
N ARG A 459 -10.36 0.88 6.83
CA ARG A 459 -9.69 2.19 6.77
C ARG A 459 -9.13 2.42 5.38
N ILE A 460 -9.62 3.44 4.69
CA ILE A 460 -9.18 3.77 3.33
C ILE A 460 -8.33 5.03 3.37
N SER A 461 -7.17 5.03 2.71
CA SER A 461 -6.40 6.26 2.45
C SER A 461 -6.37 6.57 0.95
N ILE A 462 -6.65 7.81 0.58
CA ILE A 462 -6.60 8.23 -0.82
C ILE A 462 -5.19 8.71 -1.17
N ARG A 463 -4.59 8.12 -2.20
CA ARG A 463 -3.27 8.45 -2.73
C ARG A 463 -3.28 8.47 -4.27
N ASP A 464 -2.22 9.01 -4.86
CA ASP A 464 -1.95 8.77 -6.28
C ASP A 464 -1.17 7.45 -6.48
N VAL A 465 -0.87 7.08 -7.71
CA VAL A 465 -0.18 5.83 -8.11
C VAL A 465 1.22 5.72 -7.48
N ASN A 466 1.91 6.86 -7.29
CA ASN A 466 3.19 6.92 -6.62
C ASN A 466 3.08 7.01 -5.08
N MET A 467 1.92 6.69 -4.50
CA MET A 467 1.63 6.70 -3.06
C MET A 467 1.71 8.07 -2.36
N ASP A 468 1.89 9.15 -3.11
CA ASP A 468 1.85 10.51 -2.57
C ASP A 468 0.41 11.02 -2.43
N PHE A 469 0.28 12.16 -1.75
CA PHE A 469 -0.97 12.90 -1.73
C PHE A 469 -1.31 13.43 -3.13
N ILE A 470 -2.58 13.27 -3.51
CA ILE A 470 -3.08 13.69 -4.84
C ILE A 470 -2.79 15.16 -5.14
N HIS A 471 -2.85 16.03 -4.13
CA HIS A 471 -2.62 17.46 -4.33
C HIS A 471 -1.16 17.75 -4.74
N PHE A 472 -0.19 16.84 -4.52
CA PHE A 472 1.17 17.01 -5.02
C PHE A 472 1.26 16.65 -6.51
N SER A 473 0.65 15.54 -6.92
CA SER A 473 0.71 15.06 -8.30
C SER A 473 -0.16 15.86 -9.27
N THR A 474 -1.20 16.54 -8.76
CA THR A 474 -2.13 17.37 -9.52
C THR A 474 -1.85 18.88 -9.38
N LYS A 475 -0.74 19.26 -8.75
CA LYS A 475 -0.26 20.65 -8.77
C LYS A 475 0.03 21.06 -10.21
N ALA A 476 -0.86 21.86 -10.77
CA ALA A 476 -0.59 22.61 -11.99
C ALA A 476 -0.27 24.06 -11.61
N TYR A 477 0.61 24.70 -12.37
CA TYR A 477 0.78 26.16 -12.32
C TYR A 477 -0.29 26.81 -13.22
N GLY A 478 -0.71 28.04 -12.90
CA GLY A 478 -1.73 28.79 -13.66
C GLY A 478 -3.12 28.86 -13.01
N SER A 479 -3.97 29.73 -13.55
CA SER A 479 -5.29 30.11 -13.00
C SER A 479 -6.24 28.94 -12.77
N ASP A 480 -6.26 27.95 -13.67
CA ASP A 480 -7.27 26.87 -13.64
C ASP A 480 -6.77 25.60 -12.94
N SER A 481 -5.68 25.71 -12.17
CA SER A 481 -5.12 24.60 -11.40
C SER A 481 -6.14 23.93 -10.48
N MET A 482 -6.93 24.73 -9.76
CA MET A 482 -7.94 24.23 -8.83
C MET A 482 -9.08 23.48 -9.56
N GLU A 483 -9.50 23.98 -10.72
CA GLU A 483 -10.54 23.33 -11.52
C GLU A 483 -10.05 21.97 -12.05
N ARG A 484 -8.80 21.90 -12.54
CA ARG A 484 -8.19 20.64 -12.99
C ARG A 484 -8.08 19.62 -11.87
N GLN A 485 -7.66 20.05 -10.67
CA GLN A 485 -7.62 19.17 -9.49
C GLN A 485 -9.01 18.63 -9.14
N ARG A 486 -10.02 19.51 -9.14
CA ARG A 486 -11.41 19.12 -8.88
C ARG A 486 -11.94 18.15 -9.93
N LYS A 487 -11.65 18.38 -11.22
CA LYS A 487 -12.02 17.50 -12.32
C LYS A 487 -11.39 16.11 -12.14
N PHE A 488 -10.07 16.04 -11.95
CA PHE A 488 -9.36 14.78 -11.72
C PHE A 488 -9.93 14.01 -10.51
N PHE A 489 -10.22 14.71 -9.40
CA PHE A 489 -10.83 14.08 -8.23
C PHE A 489 -12.24 13.53 -8.52
N ASN A 490 -13.05 14.30 -9.25
CA ASN A 490 -14.41 13.88 -9.62
C ASN A 490 -14.41 12.67 -10.55
N ASP A 491 -13.51 12.65 -11.53
CA ASP A 491 -13.45 11.61 -12.57
C ASP A 491 -12.96 10.26 -12.00
N HIS A 492 -12.05 10.29 -11.01
CA HIS A 492 -11.39 9.07 -10.53
C HIS A 492 -11.77 8.61 -9.12
N TYR A 493 -12.21 9.51 -8.24
CA TYR A 493 -12.42 9.16 -6.82
C TYR A 493 -13.89 9.34 -6.37
N ARG A 494 -14.53 10.43 -6.78
CA ARG A 494 -15.88 10.80 -6.29
C ARG A 494 -16.89 9.66 -6.44
N GLY A 495 -16.98 9.06 -7.63
CA GLY A 495 -17.95 7.98 -7.90
C GLY A 495 -17.75 6.77 -6.97
N ALA A 496 -16.51 6.34 -6.78
CA ALA A 496 -16.17 5.21 -5.90
C ALA A 496 -16.47 5.52 -4.43
N LEU A 497 -16.11 6.72 -3.96
CA LEU A 497 -16.35 7.13 -2.57
C LEU A 497 -17.84 7.23 -2.24
N LEU A 498 -18.68 7.70 -3.18
CA LEU A 498 -20.14 7.80 -3.00
C LEU A 498 -20.83 6.43 -3.03
N LYS A 499 -20.41 5.55 -3.94
CA LYS A 499 -20.99 4.19 -4.08
C LYS A 499 -20.57 3.26 -2.93
N GLY A 500 -19.35 3.43 -2.43
CA GLY A 500 -18.70 2.47 -1.53
C GLY A 500 -17.97 1.36 -2.29
N PHE A 501 -17.45 0.39 -1.54
CA PHE A 501 -16.55 -0.65 -2.04
C PHE A 501 -17.06 -2.03 -1.67
N SER A 502 -17.16 -2.93 -2.66
CA SER A 502 -17.47 -4.33 -2.42
C SER A 502 -16.18 -5.13 -2.35
N ILE A 503 -15.94 -5.79 -1.22
CA ILE A 503 -14.84 -6.75 -1.04
C ILE A 503 -15.48 -8.07 -0.63
N GLY A 504 -15.39 -9.08 -1.49
CA GLY A 504 -16.10 -10.34 -1.28
C GLY A 504 -17.61 -10.11 -1.16
N LYS A 505 -18.23 -10.64 -0.09
CA LYS A 505 -19.65 -10.44 0.23
C LYS A 505 -19.93 -9.17 1.04
N ARG A 506 -18.91 -8.38 1.39
CA ARG A 506 -19.04 -7.20 2.26
C ARG A 506 -19.08 -5.92 1.43
N ASN A 507 -20.10 -5.09 1.68
CA ASN A 507 -20.28 -3.79 1.03
C ASN A 507 -19.94 -2.66 2.00
N TYR A 508 -18.76 -2.10 1.85
CA TYR A 508 -18.22 -1.04 2.69
C TYR A 508 -18.73 0.32 2.24
N LYS A 509 -19.45 1.01 3.11
CA LYS A 509 -19.92 2.39 2.87
C LYS A 509 -19.21 3.36 3.80
N TYR A 510 -19.04 4.59 3.34
CA TYR A 510 -18.40 5.65 4.11
C TYR A 510 -19.08 5.78 5.48
N VAL A 511 -18.32 6.07 6.54
CA VAL A 511 -18.82 6.31 7.90
C VAL A 511 -18.45 7.72 8.35
N GLY A 512 -17.15 8.05 8.33
CA GLY A 512 -16.65 9.32 8.83
C GLY A 512 -15.13 9.40 8.77
N SER A 513 -14.57 10.47 9.34
CA SER A 513 -13.13 10.62 9.58
C SER A 513 -12.86 11.73 10.57
N SER A 514 -11.78 11.61 11.36
CA SER A 514 -11.29 12.73 12.16
C SER A 514 -10.65 13.81 11.27
N THR A 515 -10.52 15.04 11.78
CA THR A 515 -9.85 16.13 11.06
C THR A 515 -8.40 15.80 10.70
N SER A 516 -7.66 15.13 11.59
CA SER A 516 -6.29 14.70 11.33
C SER A 516 -6.23 13.59 10.27
N GLN A 517 -7.16 12.63 10.33
CA GLN A 517 -7.28 11.59 9.30
C GLN A 517 -7.61 12.20 7.95
N LEU A 518 -8.56 13.15 7.88
CA LEU A 518 -8.96 13.79 6.63
C LEU A 518 -7.81 14.60 6.00
N LYS A 519 -7.01 15.32 6.79
CA LYS A 519 -5.75 15.95 6.33
C LYS A 519 -4.78 14.93 5.74
N GLY A 520 -4.74 13.73 6.33
CA GLY A 520 -4.02 12.56 5.82
C GLY A 520 -4.70 11.82 4.66
N HIS A 521 -5.81 12.35 4.12
CA HIS A 521 -6.74 11.69 3.19
C HIS A 521 -7.22 10.29 3.63
N GLY A 522 -7.27 10.05 4.95
CA GLY A 522 -7.82 8.85 5.55
C GLY A 522 -9.33 8.96 5.75
N LEU A 523 -10.04 7.86 5.56
CA LEU A 523 -11.49 7.71 5.64
C LEU A 523 -11.85 6.37 6.30
N TRP A 524 -12.94 6.36 7.06
CA TRP A 524 -13.51 5.14 7.62
C TRP A 524 -14.71 4.67 6.81
N PHE A 525 -14.73 3.36 6.54
CA PHE A 525 -15.83 2.66 5.91
C PHE A 525 -16.26 1.48 6.77
N TYR A 526 -17.52 1.09 6.67
CA TYR A 526 -18.09 -0.04 7.42
C TYR A 526 -19.03 -0.83 6.52
N ALA A 527 -18.93 -2.16 6.61
CA ALA A 527 -19.86 -3.08 5.99
C ALA A 527 -20.93 -3.50 6.99
N GLN A 528 -22.10 -3.93 6.50
CA GLN A 528 -23.13 -4.45 7.38
C GLN A 528 -22.61 -5.62 8.20
N ASP A 529 -22.75 -5.54 9.53
CA ASP A 529 -22.25 -6.57 10.45
C ASP A 529 -23.26 -7.70 10.69
N THR A 530 -22.87 -8.69 11.51
CA THR A 530 -23.72 -9.86 11.80
C THR A 530 -25.03 -9.49 12.52
N LYS A 531 -25.06 -8.35 13.21
CA LYS A 531 -26.24 -7.79 13.88
C LYS A 531 -27.11 -6.95 12.93
N GLY A 532 -26.74 -6.85 11.66
CA GLY A 532 -27.46 -6.10 10.64
C GLY A 532 -27.21 -4.59 10.66
N ARG A 533 -26.26 -4.10 11.48
CA ARG A 533 -25.99 -2.65 11.61
C ARG A 533 -25.21 -2.15 10.41
N THR A 534 -25.63 -1.00 9.89
CA THR A 534 -25.06 -0.38 8.70
C THR A 534 -24.18 0.83 9.06
N SER A 535 -23.48 1.36 8.06
CA SER A 535 -22.74 2.63 8.19
C SER A 535 -23.64 3.81 8.59
N ASP A 536 -24.91 3.79 8.18
CA ASP A 536 -25.90 4.83 8.53
C ASP A 536 -26.28 4.73 10.01
N ASP A 537 -26.43 3.52 10.54
CA ASP A 537 -26.74 3.28 11.95
C ASP A 537 -25.57 3.74 12.84
N LEU A 538 -24.32 3.47 12.44
CA LEU A 538 -23.15 3.98 13.14
C LEU A 538 -23.10 5.51 13.15
N ARG A 539 -23.41 6.18 12.03
CA ARG A 539 -23.45 7.65 11.99
C ARG A 539 -24.49 8.23 12.95
N LYS A 540 -25.66 7.60 13.08
CA LYS A 540 -26.69 8.03 14.03
C LYS A 540 -26.24 7.90 15.49
N GLN A 541 -25.35 6.96 15.79
CA GLN A 541 -24.78 6.79 17.13
C GLN A 541 -23.75 7.88 17.50
N PHE A 542 -23.26 8.65 16.53
CA PHE A 542 -22.25 9.69 16.79
C PHE A 542 -22.82 10.94 17.47
N GLY A 543 -24.15 11.07 17.52
CA GLY A 543 -24.86 12.18 18.15
C GLY A 543 -25.82 12.89 17.19
N SER A 544 -26.52 13.90 17.71
CA SER A 544 -27.55 14.66 16.99
C SER A 544 -26.94 15.72 16.06
N LEU A 545 -26.38 15.28 14.93
CA LEU A 545 -25.72 16.17 13.96
C LEU A 545 -26.65 16.75 12.87
N GLU A 546 -27.92 16.36 12.87
CA GLU A 546 -28.89 16.67 11.82
C GLU A 546 -29.17 18.17 11.66
N LYS A 547 -29.04 18.95 12.74
CA LYS A 547 -29.22 20.42 12.72
C LYS A 547 -28.07 21.15 12.00
N ILE A 548 -26.91 20.51 11.78
CA ILE A 548 -25.72 21.16 11.23
C ILE A 548 -25.75 21.13 9.69
N ARG A 549 -26.09 22.26 9.07
CA ARG A 549 -26.16 22.40 7.59
C ARG A 549 -24.81 22.71 6.93
N PHE A 550 -23.84 23.24 7.67
CA PHE A 550 -22.53 23.61 7.12
C PHE A 550 -21.59 22.39 7.09
N VAL A 551 -21.26 21.91 5.89
CA VAL A 551 -20.51 20.66 5.68
C VAL A 551 -19.19 20.60 6.46
N PRO A 552 -18.32 21.62 6.46
CA PRO A 552 -17.08 21.57 7.25
C PRO A 552 -17.32 21.43 8.76
N LYS A 553 -18.35 22.12 9.31
CA LYS A 553 -18.72 22.01 10.73
C LYS A 553 -19.30 20.64 11.05
N TYR A 554 -20.15 20.10 10.16
CA TYR A 554 -20.70 18.74 10.29
C TYR A 554 -19.57 17.70 10.34
N MET A 555 -18.64 17.77 9.39
CA MET A 555 -17.49 16.87 9.31
C MET A 555 -16.58 16.99 10.54
N ALA A 556 -16.34 18.21 11.03
CA ALA A 556 -15.52 18.44 12.22
C ALA A 556 -16.14 17.82 13.49
N ARG A 557 -17.47 17.94 13.68
CA ARG A 557 -18.18 17.35 14.83
C ARG A 557 -18.26 15.83 14.73
N MET A 558 -18.63 15.30 13.56
CA MET A 558 -18.60 13.87 13.28
C MET A 558 -17.21 13.25 13.57
N GLY A 559 -16.15 13.96 13.19
CA GLY A 559 -14.77 13.52 13.34
C GLY A 559 -14.27 13.37 14.79
N GLN A 560 -14.95 13.96 15.77
CA GLN A 560 -14.56 13.86 17.19
C GLN A 560 -14.71 12.44 17.73
N THR A 561 -15.69 11.69 17.21
CA THR A 561 -15.90 10.28 17.59
C THR A 561 -14.76 9.36 17.15
N PHE A 562 -13.95 9.80 16.17
CA PHE A 562 -12.80 9.07 15.65
C PHE A 562 -11.48 9.43 16.35
N SER A 563 -11.50 10.34 17.32
CA SER A 563 -10.36 10.60 18.19
C SER A 563 -10.04 9.35 19.02
N GLN A 564 -8.75 9.03 19.09
CA GLN A 564 -8.26 7.88 19.85
C GLN A 564 -8.27 8.26 21.34
N SER A 565 -8.80 7.38 22.18
CA SER A 565 -8.90 7.57 23.63
C SER A 565 -8.52 6.27 24.32
N MET A 566 -7.66 6.33 25.34
CA MET A 566 -7.18 5.14 26.04
C MET A 566 -8.18 4.56 27.06
N GLY A 567 -9.21 5.31 27.43
CA GLY A 567 -10.26 4.87 28.35
C GLY A 567 -11.52 5.72 28.26
N CYS A 568 -12.59 5.25 28.89
CA CYS A 568 -13.79 6.01 29.17
C CYS A 568 -14.34 5.59 30.53
N ILE A 569 -14.87 6.56 31.27
CA ILE A 569 -15.66 6.33 32.47
C ILE A 569 -17.06 6.84 32.15
N ASP A 570 -18.06 6.01 32.41
CA ASP A 570 -19.47 6.40 32.25
C ASP A 570 -19.87 7.23 33.46
N VAL A 571 -20.22 8.50 33.22
CA VAL A 571 -20.61 9.45 34.26
C VAL A 571 -22.13 9.58 34.26
N PRO A 572 -22.81 9.37 35.40
CA PRO A 572 -24.25 9.62 35.51
C PRO A 572 -24.63 11.05 35.13
N GLN A 573 -25.80 11.25 34.49
CA GLN A 573 -26.25 12.57 34.04
C GLN A 573 -26.35 13.58 35.20
N ASP A 574 -26.76 13.11 36.38
CA ASP A 574 -26.92 13.92 37.60
C ASP A 574 -25.60 14.56 38.06
N TRP A 575 -24.46 14.04 37.59
CA TRP A 575 -23.12 14.55 37.91
C TRP A 575 -22.62 15.53 36.85
N THR A 576 -23.46 15.88 35.88
CA THR A 576 -23.14 16.84 34.82
C THR A 576 -23.99 18.10 34.98
N ASN A 577 -23.38 19.28 34.92
CA ASN A 577 -24.07 20.56 35.03
C ASN A 577 -24.84 20.98 33.74
N VAL A 578 -24.99 20.07 32.78
CA VAL A 578 -25.65 20.34 31.49
C VAL A 578 -27.15 20.11 31.68
N LYS A 579 -27.88 21.20 31.95
CA LYS A 579 -29.33 21.17 32.18
C LYS A 579 -30.14 21.06 30.88
N ASP A 580 -29.61 21.54 29.75
CA ASP A 580 -30.20 21.39 28.43
C ASP A 580 -29.10 21.47 27.35
N PRO A 581 -28.91 20.45 26.50
CA PRO A 581 -27.81 20.41 25.53
C PRO A 581 -28.00 21.32 24.29
N ASP A 582 -29.19 21.91 24.10
CA ASP A 582 -29.52 22.77 22.97
C ASP A 582 -29.26 24.28 23.23
N ASP A 583 -29.10 24.71 24.49
CA ASP A 583 -28.92 26.13 24.88
C ASP A 583 -27.44 26.59 24.94
N ASP A 584 -26.48 25.68 24.81
CA ASP A 584 -25.04 25.95 24.98
C ASP A 584 -24.37 26.67 23.77
N ILE A 585 -25.16 27.22 22.84
CA ILE A 585 -24.67 27.89 21.62
C ILE A 585 -24.80 29.42 21.67
N GLU A 586 -25.54 29.98 22.63
CA GLU A 586 -25.68 31.45 22.79
C GLU A 586 -25.21 31.92 24.17
N GLY A 587 -23.94 31.71 24.48
CA GLY A 587 -23.27 32.33 25.63
C GLY A 587 -21.92 32.90 25.21
N GLU A 588 -21.59 34.09 25.72
CA GLU A 588 -20.31 34.76 25.48
C GLU A 588 -19.13 33.78 25.64
N VAL A 589 -18.14 33.91 24.75
CA VAL A 589 -16.90 33.14 24.79
C VAL A 589 -16.26 33.28 26.16
N ILE A 590 -16.34 32.25 26.99
CA ILE A 590 -15.63 32.19 28.27
C ILE A 590 -14.12 32.10 27.96
N THR A 591 -13.41 33.22 28.12
CA THR A 591 -11.96 33.36 27.88
C THR A 591 -11.08 32.98 29.07
N GLU A 592 -11.62 32.33 30.10
CA GLU A 592 -10.81 31.85 31.23
C GLU A 592 -10.45 30.37 31.06
N PHE A 593 -9.28 30.14 30.48
CA PHE A 593 -8.62 28.84 30.55
C PHE A 593 -8.06 28.64 31.96
N LEU A 594 -8.44 27.54 32.62
CA LEU A 594 -7.80 27.11 33.87
C LEU A 594 -6.35 26.69 33.57
N THR A 595 -5.41 27.61 33.71
CA THR A 595 -3.99 27.28 33.93
C THR A 595 -3.86 26.63 35.29
N PHE A 596 -3.70 25.31 35.34
CA PHE A 596 -3.33 24.60 36.56
C PHE A 596 -1.93 25.04 37.02
N HIS A 597 -1.83 25.48 38.27
CA HIS A 597 -0.62 25.96 38.94
C HIS A 597 0.54 24.92 38.92
N GLU A 598 1.60 25.22 38.18
CA GLU A 598 2.86 24.45 38.07
C GLU A 598 3.65 24.29 39.39
N GLU A 599 3.29 24.99 40.47
CA GLU A 599 4.11 25.04 41.68
C GLU A 599 3.93 23.84 42.63
N LYS A 600 2.78 23.14 42.59
CA LYS A 600 2.56 21.97 43.46
C LYS A 600 3.25 20.70 42.97
N VAL A 601 3.45 20.57 41.66
CA VAL A 601 4.07 19.38 41.05
C VAL A 601 5.58 19.37 41.33
N LYS A 602 6.27 20.53 41.26
CA LYS A 602 7.70 20.62 41.60
C LYS A 602 8.02 20.24 43.05
N LYS A 603 7.14 20.57 44.01
CA LYS A 603 7.34 20.19 45.42
C LYS A 603 7.07 18.72 45.72
N LYS A 604 6.30 18.02 44.87
CA LYS A 604 6.00 16.59 45.03
C LYS A 604 7.15 15.73 44.51
N PHE A 605 7.72 16.08 43.35
CA PHE A 605 8.91 15.41 42.80
C PHE A 605 10.17 15.53 43.69
N LEU A 606 10.30 16.58 44.50
CA LEU A 606 11.44 16.78 45.42
C LEU A 606 11.24 16.12 46.80
N LYS A 607 10.04 15.63 47.13
CA LYS A 607 9.75 14.95 48.40
C LYS A 607 9.73 13.42 48.28
N GLU A 608 9.64 12.87 47.07
CA GLU A 608 9.60 11.42 46.84
C GLU A 608 11.01 10.79 46.75
N GLU A 609 12.10 11.58 46.84
CA GLU A 609 13.49 11.06 46.95
C GLU A 609 14.01 10.95 48.40
N GLN A 610 13.24 11.38 49.41
CA GLN A 610 13.64 11.25 50.82
C GLN A 610 12.44 10.83 51.66
N ASN A 611 12.55 9.62 52.23
CA ASN A 611 11.70 8.99 53.25
C ASN A 611 10.88 7.79 52.72
N GLU A 612 11.58 6.66 52.60
CA GLU A 612 11.09 5.43 53.23
C GLU A 612 11.01 5.63 54.75
N GLU A 613 10.14 4.86 55.40
CA GLU A 613 9.90 4.68 56.84
C GLU A 613 8.63 5.34 57.44
N ASP A 614 7.78 4.41 57.90
CA ASP A 614 6.95 4.41 59.10
C ASP A 614 5.52 5.00 59.14
N ASP A 615 4.61 4.03 59.31
CA ASP A 615 3.58 3.90 60.35
C ASP A 615 2.22 4.64 60.32
N GLU A 616 1.20 3.76 60.40
CA GLU A 616 -0.01 3.73 61.23
C GLU A 616 -1.13 4.81 61.17
N LYS A 617 -2.34 4.25 60.95
CA LYS A 617 -3.65 4.52 61.58
C LYS A 617 -4.35 5.86 61.34
N ASN A 618 -5.57 5.78 60.78
CA ASN A 618 -6.81 5.96 61.56
C ASN A 618 -8.07 5.61 60.75
N GLU A 619 -8.97 4.87 61.40
CA GLU A 619 -10.36 4.60 61.03
C GLU A 619 -11.23 5.83 61.27
N VAL A 620 -12.25 6.08 60.42
CA VAL A 620 -13.59 6.56 60.81
C VAL A 620 -14.62 5.99 59.81
N GLU A 621 -15.79 5.66 60.34
CA GLU A 621 -16.85 4.79 59.83
C GLU A 621 -18.14 5.59 59.48
N VAL A 622 -19.12 4.90 58.84
CA VAL A 622 -20.58 5.20 58.67
C VAL A 622 -20.97 6.41 57.76
N GLU A 623 -21.99 6.46 56.90
CA GLU A 623 -23.33 5.83 56.81
C GLU A 623 -23.80 5.56 55.36
N ALA A 624 -24.72 4.60 55.26
CA ALA A 624 -25.44 4.19 54.06
C ALA A 624 -26.83 4.85 54.00
N GLU A 625 -27.24 5.34 52.83
CA GLU A 625 -28.64 5.64 52.52
C GLU A 625 -29.03 5.24 51.08
N GLU A 626 -30.34 5.11 50.89
CA GLU A 626 -31.04 4.11 50.07
C GLU A 626 -31.15 4.39 48.55
N LYS A 627 -31.48 3.30 47.83
CA LYS A 627 -31.80 3.25 46.39
C LYS A 627 -33.04 4.04 46.02
N SER A 628 -33.00 4.69 44.85
CA SER A 628 -34.16 4.73 43.95
C SER A 628 -33.72 4.55 42.49
N THR A 629 -34.41 3.66 41.78
CA THR A 629 -34.21 3.34 40.37
C THR A 629 -35.18 4.13 39.53
N GLU A 630 -34.69 5.05 38.70
CA GLU A 630 -35.42 5.57 37.54
C GLU A 630 -34.62 5.34 36.26
N LYS A 631 -35.34 4.98 35.18
CA LYS A 631 -34.80 4.77 33.84
C LYS A 631 -34.40 6.12 33.26
N VAL A 632 -33.10 6.38 33.13
CA VAL A 632 -32.58 7.59 32.49
C VAL A 632 -32.13 7.27 31.06
N ASP A 633 -32.62 8.08 30.11
CA ASP A 633 -32.22 8.04 28.70
C ASP A 633 -30.73 8.41 28.57
N ARG A 634 -30.01 7.67 27.71
CA ARG A 634 -28.55 7.80 27.54
C ARG A 634 -28.20 9.10 26.82
N TYR A 635 -27.61 10.04 27.54
CA TYR A 635 -26.94 11.22 26.96
C TYR A 635 -25.50 10.89 26.54
N ASN A 636 -25.01 11.54 25.48
CA ASN A 636 -23.81 11.15 24.75
C ASN A 636 -22.91 12.38 24.52
N PHE A 637 -21.94 12.64 25.40
CA PHE A 637 -21.00 13.77 25.33
C PHE A 637 -20.40 13.97 23.93
N SER A 638 -20.69 15.08 23.23
CA SER A 638 -20.10 15.38 21.91
C SER A 638 -19.38 16.71 21.79
N ASP A 639 -19.17 17.46 22.87
CA ASP A 639 -18.57 18.80 22.74
C ASP A 639 -17.54 19.03 23.85
N GLY A 640 -16.29 19.29 23.44
CA GLY A 640 -15.10 19.32 24.28
C GLY A 640 -14.97 20.51 25.25
N ILE A 641 -16.03 20.86 25.98
CA ILE A 641 -15.97 21.67 27.20
C ILE A 641 -17.05 21.14 28.15
N GLY A 642 -16.64 20.35 29.13
CA GLY A 642 -17.49 19.94 30.24
C GLY A 642 -16.67 20.03 31.52
N ARG A 643 -17.12 20.82 32.50
CA ARG A 643 -16.53 20.83 33.83
C ARG A 643 -17.01 19.55 34.55
N ILE A 644 -16.08 18.66 34.87
CA ILE A 644 -16.32 17.55 35.81
C ILE A 644 -16.30 18.11 37.24
N SER A 645 -17.08 17.53 38.15
CA SER A 645 -17.03 17.94 39.56
C SER A 645 -15.65 17.58 40.16
N PRO A 646 -15.17 18.33 41.17
CA PRO A 646 -13.92 18.01 41.86
C PRO A 646 -13.93 16.59 42.46
N GLU A 647 -15.08 16.12 42.95
CA GLU A 647 -15.20 14.76 43.51
C GLU A 647 -15.00 13.69 42.43
N LEU A 648 -15.62 13.87 41.26
CA LEU A 648 -15.44 12.96 40.12
C LEU A 648 -14.00 13.00 39.59
N ALA A 649 -13.36 14.16 39.59
CA ALA A 649 -11.95 14.28 39.19
C ALA A 649 -11.02 13.51 40.13
N GLU A 650 -11.26 13.54 41.44
CA GLU A 650 -10.51 12.74 42.42
C GLU A 650 -10.77 11.24 42.27
N GLU A 651 -12.00 10.84 41.93
CA GLU A 651 -12.38 9.44 41.75
C GLU A 651 -11.77 8.84 40.48
N VAL A 652 -11.79 9.58 39.37
CA VAL A 652 -11.10 9.21 38.12
C VAL A 652 -9.59 9.06 38.34
N ASN A 653 -8.98 9.98 39.09
CA ASN A 653 -7.55 9.95 39.40
C ASN A 653 -7.15 8.76 40.30
N LYS A 654 -8.06 8.30 41.17
CA LYS A 654 -7.88 7.05 41.94
C LYS A 654 -7.97 5.80 41.05
N CYS A 655 -8.77 5.82 39.99
CA CYS A 655 -8.89 4.70 39.04
C CYS A 655 -7.71 4.58 38.06
N GLU A 656 -6.97 5.65 37.74
CA GLU A 656 -5.79 5.59 36.85
C GLU A 656 -4.51 5.08 37.56
N MET A 657 -4.51 4.92 38.88
CA MET A 657 -3.37 4.40 39.66
C MET A 657 -3.33 2.86 39.80
N PHE A 658 -4.14 2.11 39.04
CA PHE A 658 -4.16 0.64 39.04
C PHE A 658 -3.75 0.00 37.70
#